data_AF-A0A352AJR9-F1
#
_entry.id   AF-A0A352AJR9-F1
#
_cell.length_a   1.000
_cell.length_b   1.000
_cell.length_c   1.000
_cell.angle_alpha   90.00
_cell.angle_beta   90.00
_cell.angle_gamma   90.00
#
_symmetry.space_group_name_H-M   'P 1'
#
loop_
_entity.id
_entity.type
_entity.pdbx_description
1 polymer ?
#
loop_
_entity_poly.entity_id
_entity_poly.type
_entity_poly.pdbx_seq_one_letter_code
_entity_poly.pdbx_strand_id
1 'polypeptide(L)'
;MLPVQDRAKVASQILGLTENQEISPIQKQTTVSEDWKKWLIENKLLNVPDWTLVQAMIENGIDIQIAIQAVRDIEADSSFEAESKHVQQLRKLESILEINRKLAELSPNFGTIERRSRISREEFLEKYYATNTPLILTDMMADWPAMSSWCPEFIKANYGNCSVQVQTNRNSDPNYEINTEKHKKTICLSEYVDMVVKGGNTNDYYMVANNGNLDREEFKGLLDDIKMFPEFLDPLKTKERAFFWFGPAGTITPLHHDPMNLFMAHIYGRKRWRLISPSYTPLVYNNVGVFSDVDLENPDYEKYPLFKEVRVIETVLEPGEVIFVPVGWWHQVKGLDITIALSFTNLVFPNEYNYKNPNIQSSQNSNTTSSQQKNLSLKTLDEDVKSISQPLTNEIVETTDAAYLVDEIHPNEVLIISFGFVSWDSPARFDFYGRTKKLANLVNKPINRILVRDVSNSWYHNGIPGLGSNVDEVAESLKQLIKQISPSKVITIGQSMGAYAAIMFGQLIGADRVIAFGPLSFLESEKARAIGDKRWLSVMEGLEANLPEVRYFDLLELCQQSSYSPEIQILYGQKPDPETPGEVNLDDFHATRMNALSNCTLHPYQDSGHAIVKHLIDNKQIDHVLAKAIFGIKLEISNQQKTALLPEAWQVWLAENLSKGVLPHQLVDILHQHGFAEINIIATLAHIRSQPSYLK
;
A
#
# COMPACT_ATOMS: atom_id res chain seq x y z
N MET A 1 27.08 11.09 -16.90
CA MET A 1 27.77 11.27 -15.60
C MET A 1 28.32 12.70 -15.52
N LEU A 2 28.29 13.37 -14.35
CA LEU A 2 29.03 14.63 -14.15
C LEU A 2 30.53 14.41 -14.28
N PRO A 3 31.29 15.44 -14.69
CA PRO A 3 32.75 15.43 -14.59
C PRO A 3 33.20 15.13 -13.17
N VAL A 4 34.21 14.26 -13.04
CA VAL A 4 34.75 13.73 -11.78
C VAL A 4 35.19 14.83 -10.81
N GLN A 5 35.56 16.01 -11.32
CA GLN A 5 36.06 17.13 -10.52
C GLN A 5 34.96 17.88 -9.73
N ASP A 6 33.71 17.87 -10.19
CA ASP A 6 32.61 18.59 -9.53
C ASP A 6 32.03 17.81 -8.35
N ARG A 7 32.18 16.48 -8.34
CA ARG A 7 31.64 15.60 -7.28
C ARG A 7 32.40 15.73 -5.95
N ALA A 8 33.69 16.00 -5.99
CA ALA A 8 34.50 16.23 -4.80
C ALA A 8 34.16 17.58 -4.12
N LYS A 9 33.79 18.59 -4.91
CA LYS A 9 33.40 19.92 -4.41
C LYS A 9 32.04 19.93 -3.72
N VAL A 10 31.09 19.15 -4.23
CA VAL A 10 29.77 18.99 -3.62
C VAL A 10 29.87 18.23 -2.29
N ALA A 11 30.76 17.24 -2.19
CA ALA A 11 31.00 16.49 -0.95
C ALA A 11 31.61 17.37 0.17
N SER A 12 32.45 18.36 -0.16
CA SER A 12 33.02 19.27 0.85
C SER A 12 32.01 20.28 1.40
N GLN A 13 30.98 20.64 0.63
CA GLN A 13 29.91 21.57 1.05
C GLN A 13 28.85 20.91 1.94
N ILE A 14 28.65 19.60 1.82
CA ILE A 14 27.69 18.81 2.61
C ILE A 14 28.13 18.64 4.09
N LEU A 15 29.41 18.85 4.40
CA LEU A 15 29.97 18.67 5.76
C LEU A 15 30.00 19.94 6.63
N GLY A 16 29.55 21.10 6.13
CA GLY A 16 29.34 22.30 6.97
C GLY A 16 30.60 22.92 7.60
N LEU A 17 31.78 22.77 7.00
CA LEU A 17 33.03 23.38 7.48
C LEU A 17 33.24 24.75 6.83
N THR A 18 32.85 25.81 7.53
CA THR A 18 33.19 27.19 7.15
C THR A 18 34.68 27.46 7.34
N GLU A 19 35.29 28.12 6.36
CA GLU A 19 36.62 28.73 6.43
C GLU A 19 36.77 29.63 7.68
N ASN A 20 37.91 29.50 8.35
CA ASN A 20 38.41 30.28 9.50
C ASN A 20 38.11 29.73 10.91
N GLN A 21 38.90 28.74 11.32
CA GLN A 21 39.40 28.67 12.70
C GLN A 21 40.91 28.39 12.70
N GLU A 22 41.64 29.16 13.49
CA GLU A 22 43.09 29.12 13.62
C GLU A 22 43.59 27.70 13.97
N ILE A 23 44.60 27.25 13.23
CA ILE A 23 45.17 25.91 13.30
C ILE A 23 45.97 25.76 14.60
N SER A 24 45.33 25.18 15.61
CA SER A 24 46.02 24.45 16.70
C SER A 24 46.58 23.12 16.13
N PRO A 25 47.68 22.55 16.65
CA PRO A 25 48.36 21.42 16.02
C PRO A 25 47.41 20.21 15.93
N ILE A 26 46.96 19.89 14.72
CA ILE A 26 46.05 18.77 14.46
C ILE A 26 46.74 17.48 14.91
N GLN A 27 46.22 16.85 15.97
CA GLN A 27 46.51 15.46 16.26
C GLN A 27 45.98 14.63 15.09
N LYS A 28 46.88 14.13 14.24
CA LYS A 28 46.53 13.24 13.14
C LYS A 28 45.80 12.01 13.67
N GLN A 29 44.59 11.77 13.20
CA GLN A 29 43.85 10.55 13.54
C GLN A 29 44.56 9.33 12.97
N THR A 30 44.80 8.34 13.83
CA THR A 30 45.54 7.12 13.49
C THR A 30 44.62 5.93 13.14
N THR A 31 43.32 6.16 12.97
CA THR A 31 42.31 5.12 12.72
C THR A 31 41.20 5.64 11.81
N VAL A 32 40.72 4.81 10.88
CA VAL A 32 39.57 5.13 10.02
C VAL A 32 38.28 4.73 10.70
N SER A 33 37.37 5.69 10.88
CA SER A 33 36.05 5.44 11.48
C SER A 33 35.13 4.65 10.54
N GLU A 34 34.05 4.09 11.08
CA GLU A 34 33.02 3.42 10.28
C GLU A 34 32.35 4.39 9.27
N ASP A 35 32.19 5.66 9.62
CA ASP A 35 31.67 6.68 8.69
C ASP A 35 32.57 6.85 7.45
N TRP A 36 33.89 6.87 7.66
CA TRP A 36 34.84 6.93 6.55
C TRP A 36 34.82 5.65 5.72
N LYS A 37 34.67 4.48 6.34
CA LYS A 37 34.52 3.23 5.59
C LYS A 37 33.26 3.23 4.74
N LYS A 38 32.11 3.63 5.31
CA LYS A 38 30.85 3.77 4.57
C LYS A 38 31.00 4.73 3.39
N TRP A 39 31.59 5.90 3.63
CA TRP A 39 31.86 6.89 2.57
C TRP A 39 32.79 6.32 1.48
N LEU A 40 33.83 5.57 1.85
CA LEU A 40 34.73 4.92 0.91
C LEU A 40 34.00 3.86 0.07
N ILE A 41 33.16 3.02 0.68
CA ILE A 41 32.33 2.02 -0.02
C ILE A 41 31.44 2.72 -1.04
N GLU A 42 30.66 3.70 -0.62
CA GLU A 42 29.75 4.46 -1.50
C GLU A 42 30.50 5.06 -2.69
N ASN A 43 31.62 5.73 -2.46
CA ASN A 43 32.34 6.41 -3.53
C ASN A 43 33.13 5.45 -4.44
N LYS A 44 33.66 4.35 -3.91
CA LYS A 44 34.25 3.27 -4.71
C LYS A 44 33.20 2.62 -5.61
N LEU A 45 32.00 2.35 -5.09
CA LEU A 45 30.88 1.84 -5.89
C LEU A 45 30.46 2.83 -6.98
N LEU A 46 30.62 4.15 -6.75
CA LEU A 46 30.42 5.18 -7.76
C LEU A 46 31.61 5.36 -8.74
N ASN A 47 32.63 4.51 -8.65
CA ASN A 47 33.88 4.56 -9.43
C ASN A 47 34.63 5.89 -9.30
N VAL A 48 34.58 6.53 -8.12
CA VAL A 48 35.42 7.71 -7.85
C VAL A 48 36.89 7.26 -7.79
N PRO A 49 37.82 7.95 -8.49
CA PRO A 49 39.22 7.55 -8.49
C PRO A 49 39.86 7.54 -7.09
N ASP A 50 40.64 6.51 -6.79
CA ASP A 50 41.30 6.32 -5.48
C ASP A 50 42.08 7.54 -5.00
N TRP A 51 42.80 8.22 -5.90
CA TRP A 51 43.57 9.40 -5.54
C TRP A 51 42.68 10.55 -5.04
N THR A 52 41.45 10.67 -5.57
CA THR A 52 40.46 11.65 -5.12
C THR A 52 39.95 11.30 -3.72
N LEU A 53 39.77 10.01 -3.43
CA LEU A 53 39.36 9.54 -2.11
C LEU A 53 40.44 9.78 -1.06
N VAL A 54 41.68 9.40 -1.39
CA VAL A 54 42.85 9.65 -0.53
C VAL A 54 43.03 11.14 -0.27
N GLN A 55 42.93 11.98 -1.31
CA GLN A 55 43.04 13.43 -1.16
C GLN A 55 41.98 14.00 -0.22
N ALA A 56 40.72 13.60 -0.39
CA ALA A 56 39.62 14.05 0.48
C ALA A 56 39.83 13.64 1.94
N MET A 57 40.33 12.43 2.20
CA MET A 57 40.66 11.98 3.56
C MET A 57 41.80 12.80 4.19
N ILE A 58 42.84 13.12 3.42
CA ILE A 58 43.99 13.93 3.89
C ILE A 58 43.56 15.37 4.21
N GLU A 59 42.76 15.97 3.33
CA GLU A 59 42.21 17.32 3.53
C GLU A 59 41.35 17.41 4.79
N ASN A 60 40.78 16.28 5.24
CA ASN A 60 40.01 16.15 6.47
C ASN A 60 40.80 15.56 7.65
N GLY A 61 42.15 15.60 7.60
CA GLY A 61 43.00 15.33 8.75
C GLY A 61 43.38 13.86 9.00
N ILE A 62 43.06 12.95 8.07
CA ILE A 62 43.54 11.57 8.10
C ILE A 62 45.00 11.53 7.62
N ASP A 63 45.86 10.76 8.31
CA ASP A 63 47.25 10.59 7.85
C ASP A 63 47.32 9.91 6.47
N ILE A 64 48.23 10.39 5.61
CA ILE A 64 48.39 9.92 4.22
C ILE A 64 48.59 8.40 4.12
N GLN A 65 49.36 7.78 5.02
CA GLN A 65 49.60 6.33 4.95
C GLN A 65 48.32 5.55 5.30
N ILE A 66 47.54 6.08 6.24
CA ILE A 66 46.28 5.48 6.69
C ILE A 66 45.20 5.63 5.62
N ALA A 67 45.10 6.81 4.98
CA ALA A 67 44.17 7.05 3.88
C ALA A 67 44.44 6.13 2.68
N ILE A 68 45.72 6.01 2.27
CA ILE A 68 46.11 5.10 1.18
C ILE A 68 45.75 3.66 1.52
N GLN A 69 46.04 3.23 2.74
CA GLN A 69 45.77 1.86 3.18
C GLN A 69 44.26 1.58 3.22
N ALA A 70 43.46 2.48 3.79
CA ALA A 70 42.01 2.32 3.89
C ALA A 70 41.30 2.28 2.53
N VAL A 71 41.73 3.11 1.57
CA VAL A 71 41.19 3.09 0.20
C VAL A 71 41.52 1.79 -0.53
N ARG A 72 42.68 1.17 -0.24
CA ARG A 72 43.07 -0.13 -0.82
C ARG A 72 42.31 -1.29 -0.18
N ASP A 73 42.19 -1.28 1.13
CA ASP A 73 41.60 -2.40 1.89
C ASP A 73 40.10 -2.52 1.66
N ILE A 74 39.43 -1.43 1.28
CA ILE A 74 37.98 -1.43 1.09
C ILE A 74 37.50 -2.39 0.00
N GLU A 75 38.33 -2.71 -1.00
CA GLU A 75 37.96 -3.68 -2.04
C GLU A 75 37.92 -5.13 -1.54
N ALA A 76 38.64 -5.41 -0.44
CA ALA A 76 38.61 -6.70 0.24
C ALA A 76 37.56 -6.76 1.36
N ASP A 77 36.82 -5.67 1.60
CA ASP A 77 35.77 -5.60 2.62
C ASP A 77 34.53 -6.40 2.17
N SER A 78 33.98 -7.21 3.07
CA SER A 78 32.81 -8.05 2.76
C SER A 78 31.56 -7.25 2.42
N SER A 79 31.39 -6.06 3.02
CA SER A 79 30.27 -5.17 2.71
C SER A 79 30.44 -4.54 1.34
N PHE A 80 31.68 -4.15 0.97
CA PHE A 80 31.96 -3.70 -0.40
C PHE A 80 31.68 -4.79 -1.43
N GLU A 81 32.08 -6.04 -1.17
CA GLU A 81 31.81 -7.17 -2.07
C GLU A 81 30.30 -7.40 -2.25
N ALA A 82 29.54 -7.41 -1.16
CA ALA A 82 28.09 -7.59 -1.17
C ALA A 82 27.37 -6.46 -1.92
N GLU A 83 27.72 -5.20 -1.63
CA GLU A 83 27.13 -4.03 -2.29
C GLU A 83 27.53 -3.95 -3.78
N SER A 84 28.77 -4.31 -4.12
CA SER A 84 29.25 -4.36 -5.50
C SER A 84 28.42 -5.33 -6.35
N LYS A 85 27.98 -6.47 -5.79
CA LYS A 85 27.08 -7.40 -6.48
C LYS A 85 25.72 -6.74 -6.80
N HIS A 86 25.12 -6.03 -5.85
CA HIS A 86 23.85 -5.32 -6.06
C HIS A 86 23.98 -4.17 -7.06
N VAL A 87 25.04 -3.36 -6.95
CA VAL A 87 25.33 -2.27 -7.90
C VAL A 87 25.58 -2.83 -9.31
N GLN A 88 26.24 -3.98 -9.45
CA GLN A 88 26.41 -4.64 -10.75
C GLN A 88 25.08 -5.13 -11.33
N GLN A 89 24.18 -5.68 -10.51
CA GLN A 89 22.84 -6.07 -10.95
C GLN A 89 22.03 -4.85 -11.41
N LEU A 90 22.09 -3.74 -10.68
CA LEU A 90 21.45 -2.49 -11.06
C LEU A 90 22.01 -1.95 -12.38
N ARG A 91 23.35 -1.86 -12.51
CA ARG A 91 24.01 -1.44 -13.76
C ARG A 91 23.62 -2.32 -14.94
N LYS A 92 23.45 -3.62 -14.71
CA LYS A 92 22.96 -4.55 -15.75
C LYS A 92 21.54 -4.18 -16.17
N LEU A 93 20.64 -3.90 -15.23
CA LEU A 93 19.28 -3.45 -15.54
C LEU A 93 19.29 -2.10 -16.30
N GLU A 94 20.05 -1.12 -15.82
CA GLU A 94 20.23 0.18 -16.49
C GLU A 94 20.75 0.00 -17.93
N SER A 95 21.69 -0.93 -18.14
CA SER A 95 22.22 -1.22 -19.47
C SER A 95 21.16 -1.79 -20.42
N ILE A 96 20.24 -2.61 -19.92
CA ILE A 96 19.12 -3.15 -20.71
C ILE A 96 18.13 -2.04 -21.06
N LEU A 97 17.82 -1.14 -20.12
CA LEU A 97 16.97 0.02 -20.38
C LEU A 97 17.60 0.95 -21.42
N GLU A 98 18.91 1.21 -21.32
CA GLU A 98 19.66 1.99 -22.30
C GLU A 98 19.66 1.34 -23.69
N ILE A 99 19.88 0.03 -23.78
CA ILE A 99 19.83 -0.71 -25.05
C ILE A 99 18.44 -0.62 -25.67
N ASN A 100 17.38 -0.89 -24.89
CA ASN A 100 16.00 -0.80 -25.37
C ASN A 100 15.66 0.60 -25.86
N ARG A 101 16.10 1.64 -25.15
CA ARG A 101 15.97 3.03 -25.57
C ARG A 101 16.67 3.30 -26.90
N LYS A 102 17.96 2.93 -27.03
CA LYS A 102 18.73 3.15 -28.27
C LYS A 102 18.11 2.42 -29.46
N LEU A 103 17.57 1.23 -29.25
CA LEU A 103 16.85 0.48 -30.28
C LEU A 103 15.56 1.19 -30.68
N ALA A 104 14.78 1.70 -29.71
CA ALA A 104 13.58 2.47 -29.97
C ALA A 104 13.87 3.77 -30.72
N GLU A 105 14.96 4.47 -30.38
CA GLU A 105 15.43 5.71 -31.03
C GLU A 105 15.76 5.55 -32.52
N LEU A 106 15.99 4.33 -33.02
CA LEU A 106 16.18 4.06 -34.45
C LEU A 106 14.89 4.28 -35.27
N SER A 107 13.73 4.24 -34.62
CA SER A 107 12.45 4.50 -35.27
C SER A 107 12.32 5.99 -35.59
N PRO A 108 11.93 6.38 -36.83
CA PRO A 108 11.67 7.78 -37.15
C PRO A 108 10.48 8.35 -36.36
N ASN A 109 9.60 7.48 -35.85
CA ASN A 109 8.45 7.86 -35.04
C ASN A 109 8.79 7.98 -33.56
N PHE A 110 10.02 7.61 -33.14
CA PHE A 110 10.45 7.78 -31.76
C PHE A 110 10.38 9.26 -31.40
N GLY A 111 9.68 9.56 -30.30
CA GLY A 111 9.45 10.91 -29.84
C GLY A 111 8.19 11.59 -30.37
N THR A 112 7.24 10.83 -30.92
CA THR A 112 5.90 11.31 -31.28
C THR A 112 4.83 10.44 -30.63
N ILE A 113 3.66 11.00 -30.35
CA ILE A 113 2.48 10.25 -29.89
C ILE A 113 1.52 10.14 -31.06
N GLU A 114 1.20 8.92 -31.45
CA GLU A 114 0.29 8.66 -32.56
C GLU A 114 -1.13 9.13 -32.21
N ARG A 115 -1.83 9.71 -33.19
CA ARG A 115 -3.25 10.04 -33.11
C ARG A 115 -4.04 9.09 -33.96
N ARG A 116 -5.05 8.43 -33.39
CA ARG A 116 -5.89 7.46 -34.08
C ARG A 116 -7.36 7.76 -33.90
N SER A 117 -8.11 7.52 -34.96
CA SER A 117 -9.56 7.43 -34.95
C SER A 117 -9.97 5.98 -35.21
N ARG A 118 -11.10 5.54 -34.66
CA ARG A 118 -11.72 4.23 -34.95
C ARG A 118 -10.79 3.05 -34.75
N ILE A 119 -9.99 3.08 -33.67
CA ILE A 119 -9.16 1.94 -33.29
C ILE A 119 -10.04 0.78 -32.82
N SER A 120 -9.69 -0.46 -33.18
CA SER A 120 -10.36 -1.64 -32.60
C SER A 120 -9.77 -1.99 -31.23
N ARG A 121 -10.52 -2.73 -30.42
CA ARG A 121 -10.04 -3.33 -29.17
C ARG A 121 -8.73 -4.10 -29.33
N GLU A 122 -8.63 -4.92 -30.38
CA GLU A 122 -7.46 -5.76 -30.67
C GLU A 122 -6.26 -4.91 -31.06
N GLU A 123 -6.46 -3.93 -31.96
CA GLU A 123 -5.37 -3.04 -32.35
C GLU A 123 -4.86 -2.23 -31.15
N PHE A 124 -5.77 -1.74 -30.29
CA PHE A 124 -5.39 -1.05 -29.07
C PHE A 124 -4.56 -1.93 -28.13
N LEU A 125 -5.02 -3.16 -27.87
CA LEU A 125 -4.34 -4.10 -26.99
C LEU A 125 -2.95 -4.45 -27.53
N GLU A 126 -2.87 -4.88 -28.79
CA GLU A 126 -1.64 -5.42 -29.36
C GLU A 126 -0.57 -4.35 -29.61
N LYS A 127 -0.95 -3.16 -30.06
CA LYS A 127 0.01 -2.13 -30.48
C LYS A 127 0.33 -1.09 -29.43
N TYR A 128 -0.55 -0.89 -28.44
CA TYR A 128 -0.42 0.20 -27.48
C TYR A 128 -0.41 -0.28 -26.03
N TYR A 129 -1.42 -1.06 -25.62
CA TYR A 129 -1.51 -1.52 -24.23
C TYR A 129 -0.39 -2.50 -23.88
N ALA A 130 -0.24 -3.58 -24.66
CA ALA A 130 0.73 -4.64 -24.39
C ALA A 130 2.19 -4.22 -24.65
N THR A 131 2.40 -3.21 -25.51
CA THR A 131 3.73 -2.68 -25.86
C THR A 131 4.12 -1.47 -25.01
N ASN A 132 3.26 -1.05 -24.07
CA ASN A 132 3.48 0.13 -23.23
C ASN A 132 3.73 1.41 -24.07
N THR A 133 2.91 1.63 -25.11
CA THR A 133 3.04 2.76 -26.04
C THR A 133 1.88 3.77 -25.88
N PRO A 134 2.16 5.07 -25.63
CA PRO A 134 1.14 6.10 -25.52
C PRO A 134 0.38 6.32 -26.83
N LEU A 135 -0.87 6.73 -26.71
CA LEU A 135 -1.77 6.91 -27.84
C LEU A 135 -2.72 8.07 -27.57
N ILE A 136 -3.09 8.83 -28.60
CA ILE A 136 -4.21 9.77 -28.54
C ILE A 136 -5.33 9.26 -29.44
N LEU A 137 -6.54 9.22 -28.91
CA LEU A 137 -7.76 8.82 -29.59
C LEU A 137 -8.61 10.06 -29.87
N THR A 138 -8.97 10.28 -31.13
CA THR A 138 -9.52 11.57 -31.58
C THR A 138 -11.04 11.59 -31.78
N ASP A 139 -11.71 10.44 -31.69
CA ASP A 139 -13.12 10.31 -32.04
C ASP A 139 -13.98 9.61 -30.99
N MET A 140 -13.39 9.20 -29.85
CA MET A 140 -14.14 8.48 -28.82
C MET A 140 -15.26 9.34 -28.23
N MET A 141 -14.99 10.60 -27.95
CA MET A 141 -15.93 11.47 -27.22
C MET A 141 -16.95 12.16 -28.14
N ALA A 142 -16.96 11.84 -29.44
CA ALA A 142 -17.71 12.59 -30.45
C ALA A 142 -19.23 12.64 -30.20
N ASP A 143 -19.77 11.65 -29.48
CA ASP A 143 -21.19 11.52 -29.20
C ASP A 143 -21.56 11.73 -27.72
N TRP A 144 -20.61 12.22 -26.90
CA TRP A 144 -20.85 12.58 -25.51
C TRP A 144 -21.67 13.89 -25.43
N PRO A 145 -22.82 13.90 -24.71
CA PRO A 145 -23.52 15.14 -24.39
C PRO A 145 -22.60 16.21 -23.79
N ALA A 146 -21.67 15.81 -22.91
CA ALA A 146 -20.68 16.68 -22.27
C ALA A 146 -19.88 17.55 -23.26
N MET A 147 -19.59 17.06 -24.48
CA MET A 147 -18.83 17.83 -25.47
C MET A 147 -19.56 19.06 -25.99
N SER A 148 -20.89 19.08 -25.84
CA SER A 148 -21.75 20.20 -26.25
C SER A 148 -22.23 21.05 -25.07
N SER A 149 -22.28 20.49 -23.86
CA SER A 149 -22.89 21.12 -22.69
C SER A 149 -21.88 21.61 -21.65
N TRP A 150 -20.76 20.91 -21.43
CA TRP A 150 -19.87 21.20 -20.32
C TRP A 150 -19.00 22.43 -20.59
N CYS A 151 -19.29 23.49 -19.85
CA CYS A 151 -18.45 24.66 -19.68
C CYS A 151 -18.52 25.13 -18.21
N PRO A 152 -17.67 26.05 -17.77
CA PRO A 152 -17.72 26.57 -16.40
C PRO A 152 -19.12 27.05 -15.98
N GLU A 153 -19.85 27.71 -16.88
CA GLU A 153 -21.21 28.20 -16.64
C GLU A 153 -22.20 27.06 -16.42
N PHE A 154 -22.11 25.99 -17.21
CA PHE A 154 -22.94 24.80 -17.03
C PHE A 154 -22.68 24.12 -15.69
N ILE A 155 -21.40 23.93 -15.33
CA ILE A 155 -21.02 23.31 -14.05
C ILE A 155 -21.54 24.15 -12.88
N LYS A 156 -21.40 25.48 -12.96
CA LYS A 156 -21.92 26.40 -11.95
C LYS A 156 -23.44 26.35 -11.82
N ALA A 157 -24.16 26.34 -12.94
CA ALA A 157 -25.62 26.36 -12.95
C ALA A 157 -26.23 25.09 -12.37
N ASN A 158 -25.64 23.92 -12.66
CA ASN A 158 -26.22 22.63 -12.29
C ASN A 158 -25.69 22.09 -10.95
N TYR A 159 -24.43 22.36 -10.61
CA TYR A 159 -23.76 21.78 -9.44
C TYR A 159 -23.22 22.83 -8.46
N GLY A 160 -23.42 24.13 -8.72
CA GLY A 160 -22.78 25.21 -7.98
C GLY A 160 -23.07 25.26 -6.49
N ASN A 161 -24.15 24.64 -6.01
CA ASN A 161 -24.49 24.55 -4.58
C ASN A 161 -23.74 23.44 -3.83
N CYS A 162 -23.01 22.57 -4.55
CA CYS A 162 -22.29 21.46 -3.95
C CYS A 162 -20.98 21.96 -3.31
N SER A 163 -20.64 21.46 -2.13
CA SER A 163 -19.28 21.61 -1.59
C SER A 163 -18.31 20.70 -2.34
N VAL A 164 -17.11 21.16 -2.65
CA VAL A 164 -16.06 20.39 -3.33
C VAL A 164 -14.72 20.58 -2.63
N GLN A 165 -13.84 19.58 -2.73
CA GLN A 165 -12.45 19.71 -2.30
C GLN A 165 -11.57 20.18 -3.45
N VAL A 166 -10.75 21.19 -3.19
CA VAL A 166 -9.76 21.71 -4.13
C VAL A 166 -8.44 21.94 -3.40
N GLN A 167 -7.31 21.76 -4.09
CA GLN A 167 -6.04 22.26 -3.56
C GLN A 167 -6.01 23.78 -3.74
N THR A 168 -5.53 24.51 -2.72
CA THR A 168 -5.38 25.98 -2.69
C THR A 168 -4.02 26.36 -2.11
N ASN A 169 -3.55 27.59 -2.34
CA ASN A 169 -2.23 28.07 -1.91
C ASN A 169 -1.05 27.23 -2.45
N ARG A 170 -1.22 26.58 -3.61
CA ARG A 170 -0.21 25.67 -4.20
C ARG A 170 1.09 26.41 -4.52
N ASN A 171 1.04 27.71 -4.83
CA ASN A 171 2.25 28.47 -5.13
C ASN A 171 3.15 28.70 -3.89
N SER A 172 2.62 28.47 -2.68
CA SER A 172 3.38 28.64 -1.44
C SER A 172 4.29 27.45 -1.10
N ASP A 173 4.16 26.33 -1.82
CA ASP A 173 4.88 25.08 -1.53
C ASP A 173 5.33 24.42 -2.83
N PRO A 174 6.63 24.30 -3.12
CA PRO A 174 7.11 23.63 -4.34
C PRO A 174 6.71 22.15 -4.43
N ASN A 175 6.34 21.53 -3.29
CA ASN A 175 5.93 20.13 -3.19
C ASN A 175 4.41 19.98 -3.03
N TYR A 176 3.61 20.89 -3.60
CA TYR A 176 2.15 20.94 -3.40
C TYR A 176 1.41 19.62 -3.73
N GLU A 177 1.85 18.83 -4.70
CA GLU A 177 1.24 17.52 -5.00
C GLU A 177 1.62 16.44 -3.97
N ILE A 178 2.84 16.50 -3.43
CA ILE A 178 3.28 15.56 -2.39
C ILE A 178 2.61 15.91 -1.05
N ASN A 179 2.52 17.21 -0.75
CA ASN A 179 1.91 17.76 0.45
C ASN A 179 0.41 18.05 0.29
N THR A 180 -0.29 17.27 -0.54
CA THR A 180 -1.69 17.56 -0.95
C THR A 180 -2.60 17.92 0.22
N GLU A 181 -2.55 17.18 1.34
CA GLU A 181 -3.41 17.42 2.52
C GLU A 181 -3.26 18.82 3.11
N LYS A 182 -2.06 19.42 3.07
CA LYS A 182 -1.83 20.79 3.57
C LYS A 182 -2.55 21.85 2.75
N HIS A 183 -2.83 21.54 1.48
CA HIS A 183 -3.40 22.46 0.50
C HIS A 183 -4.88 22.20 0.25
N LYS A 184 -5.43 21.09 0.75
CA LYS A 184 -6.84 20.75 0.59
C LYS A 184 -7.74 21.74 1.34
N LYS A 185 -8.74 22.27 0.63
CA LYS A 185 -9.78 23.11 1.18
C LYS A 185 -11.13 22.73 0.61
N THR A 186 -12.15 22.69 1.48
CA THR A 186 -13.54 22.55 1.06
C THR A 186 -14.12 23.92 0.75
N ILE A 187 -14.70 24.08 -0.44
CA ILE A 187 -15.30 25.33 -0.93
C ILE A 187 -16.62 25.03 -1.66
N CYS A 188 -17.51 26.01 -1.75
CA CYS A 188 -18.69 25.91 -2.61
C CYS A 188 -18.27 25.88 -4.10
N LEU A 189 -18.83 24.97 -4.90
CA LEU A 189 -18.44 24.82 -6.31
C LEU A 189 -18.72 26.10 -7.12
N SER A 190 -19.78 26.83 -6.81
CA SER A 190 -20.06 28.11 -7.47
C SER A 190 -18.99 29.17 -7.20
N GLU A 191 -18.47 29.23 -5.97
CA GLU A 191 -17.35 30.09 -5.60
C GLU A 191 -16.07 29.66 -6.31
N TYR A 192 -15.80 28.35 -6.37
CA TYR A 192 -14.65 27.81 -7.09
C TYR A 192 -14.70 28.10 -8.59
N VAL A 193 -15.86 27.92 -9.23
CA VAL A 193 -16.03 28.29 -10.65
C VAL A 193 -15.72 29.78 -10.84
N ASP A 194 -16.19 30.66 -9.96
CA ASP A 194 -15.88 32.09 -10.04
C ASP A 194 -14.38 32.36 -9.90
N MET A 195 -13.68 31.64 -9.01
CA MET A 195 -12.23 31.72 -8.90
C MET A 195 -11.54 31.28 -10.19
N VAL A 196 -11.99 30.18 -10.81
CA VAL A 196 -11.41 29.66 -12.06
C VAL A 196 -11.61 30.64 -13.22
N VAL A 197 -12.83 31.14 -13.40
CA VAL A 197 -13.18 32.05 -14.51
C VAL A 197 -12.50 33.42 -14.36
N LYS A 198 -12.39 33.95 -13.13
CA LYS A 198 -11.79 35.27 -12.88
C LYS A 198 -10.27 35.24 -12.70
N GLY A 199 -9.71 34.10 -12.34
CA GLY A 199 -8.32 33.95 -11.90
C GLY A 199 -7.25 34.15 -12.96
N GLY A 200 -7.60 34.05 -14.24
CA GLY A 200 -6.63 34.08 -15.32
C GLY A 200 -5.64 32.91 -15.26
N ASN A 201 -4.36 33.18 -15.51
CA ASN A 201 -3.29 32.20 -15.55
C ASN A 201 -2.66 32.01 -14.16
N THR A 202 -2.96 30.91 -13.48
CA THR A 202 -2.49 30.61 -12.13
C THR A 202 -2.38 29.11 -11.86
N ASN A 203 -1.43 28.72 -11.01
CA ASN A 203 -1.31 27.37 -10.47
C ASN A 203 -1.82 27.26 -9.02
N ASP A 204 -2.29 28.36 -8.42
CA ASP A 204 -2.46 28.44 -6.97
C ASP A 204 -3.64 27.60 -6.42
N TYR A 205 -4.59 27.27 -7.29
CA TYR A 205 -5.71 26.40 -6.95
C TYR A 205 -6.10 25.48 -8.09
N TYR A 206 -6.46 24.24 -7.75
CA TYR A 206 -6.81 23.22 -8.72
C TYR A 206 -7.67 22.10 -8.09
N MET A 207 -8.67 21.64 -8.82
CA MET A 207 -9.40 20.41 -8.51
C MET A 207 -8.68 19.25 -9.21
N VAL A 208 -7.85 18.55 -8.44
CA VAL A 208 -7.09 17.38 -8.85
C VAL A 208 -7.92 16.09 -8.72
N ALA A 209 -7.37 14.95 -9.16
CA ALA A 209 -7.92 13.62 -8.88
C ALA A 209 -8.13 13.34 -7.38
N ASN A 210 -8.84 12.24 -7.09
CA ASN A 210 -9.15 11.77 -5.73
C ASN A 210 -9.93 12.78 -4.88
N ASN A 211 -10.75 13.62 -5.51
CA ASN A 211 -11.67 14.53 -4.83
C ASN A 211 -12.99 13.88 -4.36
N GLY A 212 -13.24 12.62 -4.73
CA GLY A 212 -14.44 11.87 -4.36
C GLY A 212 -15.75 12.47 -4.91
N ASN A 213 -15.69 13.44 -5.83
CA ASN A 213 -16.90 14.11 -6.31
C ASN A 213 -17.81 13.13 -7.04
N LEU A 214 -17.27 12.26 -7.91
CA LEU A 214 -18.08 11.32 -8.69
C LEU A 214 -18.67 10.16 -7.85
N ASP A 215 -18.20 9.97 -6.62
CA ASP A 215 -18.80 9.00 -5.68
C ASP A 215 -20.11 9.50 -5.07
N ARG A 216 -20.28 10.83 -5.07
CA ARG A 216 -21.37 11.52 -4.39
C ARG A 216 -22.60 11.64 -5.28
N GLU A 217 -23.75 11.47 -4.64
CA GLU A 217 -25.05 11.45 -5.31
C GLU A 217 -25.35 12.77 -6.02
N GLU A 218 -24.85 13.89 -5.51
CA GLU A 218 -25.02 15.23 -6.09
C GLU A 218 -24.36 15.37 -7.47
N PHE A 219 -23.32 14.59 -7.75
CA PHE A 219 -22.55 14.67 -9.00
C PHE A 219 -22.86 13.52 -9.97
N LYS A 220 -23.75 12.59 -9.61
CA LYS A 220 -24.09 11.44 -10.47
C LYS A 220 -24.52 11.84 -11.88
N GLY A 221 -25.19 12.99 -12.01
CA GLY A 221 -25.66 13.51 -13.30
C GLY A 221 -24.53 13.84 -14.28
N LEU A 222 -23.30 14.07 -13.78
CA LEU A 222 -22.14 14.21 -14.66
C LEU A 222 -21.87 12.91 -15.43
N LEU A 223 -22.16 11.75 -14.83
CA LEU A 223 -21.99 10.47 -15.52
C LEU A 223 -23.05 10.21 -16.60
N ASP A 224 -24.22 10.84 -16.49
CA ASP A 224 -25.29 10.73 -17.50
C ASP A 224 -24.90 11.42 -18.83
N ASP A 225 -24.00 12.41 -18.78
CA ASP A 225 -23.48 13.15 -19.95
C ASP A 225 -22.30 12.45 -20.64
N ILE A 226 -21.92 11.26 -20.18
CA ILE A 226 -20.75 10.53 -20.64
C ILE A 226 -21.18 9.17 -21.19
N LYS A 227 -20.66 8.79 -22.36
CA LYS A 227 -20.83 7.45 -22.90
C LYS A 227 -19.57 6.63 -22.73
N MET A 228 -19.64 5.57 -21.94
CA MET A 228 -18.52 4.65 -21.75
C MET A 228 -18.19 3.89 -23.04
N PHE A 229 -16.90 3.57 -23.19
CA PHE A 229 -16.39 2.77 -24.30
C PHE A 229 -16.12 1.35 -23.80
N PRO A 230 -17.12 0.44 -23.81
CA PRO A 230 -17.04 -0.88 -23.16
C PRO A 230 -15.95 -1.78 -23.75
N GLU A 231 -15.46 -1.47 -24.95
CA GLU A 231 -14.32 -2.15 -25.56
C GLU A 231 -13.01 -1.94 -24.80
N PHE A 232 -12.88 -0.82 -24.08
CA PHE A 232 -11.65 -0.41 -23.39
C PHE A 232 -11.85 -0.20 -21.88
N LEU A 233 -13.04 0.23 -21.45
CA LEU A 233 -13.37 0.57 -20.07
C LEU A 233 -14.52 -0.31 -19.54
N ASP A 234 -14.38 -0.83 -18.31
CA ASP A 234 -15.42 -1.59 -17.61
C ASP A 234 -16.50 -0.65 -17.06
N PRO A 235 -17.71 -0.61 -17.64
CA PRO A 235 -18.74 0.34 -17.24
C PRO A 235 -19.18 0.16 -15.78
N LEU A 236 -19.09 -1.06 -15.23
CA LEU A 236 -19.52 -1.38 -13.87
C LEU A 236 -18.62 -0.75 -12.81
N LYS A 237 -17.37 -0.45 -13.17
CA LYS A 237 -16.37 0.14 -12.27
C LYS A 237 -16.18 1.65 -12.49
N THR A 238 -16.95 2.27 -13.39
CA THR A 238 -16.78 3.68 -13.76
C THR A 238 -16.85 4.60 -12.55
N LYS A 239 -17.83 4.39 -11.67
CA LYS A 239 -18.03 5.26 -10.49
C LYS A 239 -16.79 5.30 -9.59
N GLU A 240 -16.18 4.14 -9.35
CA GLU A 240 -15.05 3.96 -8.43
C GLU A 240 -13.68 4.33 -9.04
N ARG A 241 -13.61 4.47 -10.37
CA ARG A 241 -12.35 4.55 -11.13
C ARG A 241 -12.33 5.68 -12.16
N ALA A 242 -13.30 6.59 -12.08
CA ALA A 242 -13.33 7.83 -12.83
C ALA A 242 -13.05 9.02 -11.90
N PHE A 243 -12.29 10.00 -12.39
CA PHE A 243 -11.89 11.17 -11.62
C PHE A 243 -12.17 12.45 -12.39
N PHE A 244 -12.81 13.42 -11.73
CA PHE A 244 -13.17 14.71 -12.32
C PHE A 244 -12.09 15.76 -12.06
N TRP A 245 -11.68 16.47 -13.11
CA TRP A 245 -10.65 17.49 -13.06
C TRP A 245 -11.21 18.82 -13.55
N PHE A 246 -10.97 19.89 -12.79
CA PHE A 246 -11.39 21.24 -13.17
C PHE A 246 -10.42 22.30 -12.63
N GLY A 247 -9.89 23.16 -13.50
CA GLY A 247 -8.89 24.13 -13.09
C GLY A 247 -8.73 25.33 -14.03
N PRO A 248 -8.08 26.40 -13.57
CA PRO A 248 -7.73 27.54 -14.40
C PRO A 248 -6.60 27.20 -15.38
N ALA A 249 -6.38 28.11 -16.33
CA ALA A 249 -5.16 28.13 -17.11
C ALA A 249 -3.95 28.28 -16.17
N GLY A 250 -2.82 27.64 -16.48
CA GLY A 250 -1.60 27.74 -15.70
C GLY A 250 -1.39 26.64 -14.66
N THR A 251 -2.39 25.81 -14.41
CA THR A 251 -2.23 24.63 -13.56
C THR A 251 -1.13 23.72 -14.09
N ILE A 252 -0.24 23.26 -13.20
CA ILE A 252 0.82 22.30 -13.48
C ILE A 252 0.67 21.13 -12.52
N THR A 253 0.59 19.92 -13.07
CA THR A 253 0.90 18.68 -12.35
C THR A 253 2.36 18.34 -12.66
N PRO A 254 3.28 18.37 -11.67
CA PRO A 254 4.72 18.18 -11.85
C PRO A 254 5.09 16.84 -12.49
N LEU A 255 6.37 16.67 -12.82
CA LEU A 255 6.87 15.45 -13.45
C LEU A 255 6.71 14.24 -12.51
N HIS A 256 5.89 13.28 -12.93
CA HIS A 256 5.62 12.04 -12.21
C HIS A 256 5.28 10.92 -13.19
N HIS A 257 5.14 9.69 -12.71
CA HIS A 257 4.52 8.61 -13.48
C HIS A 257 3.40 7.96 -12.66
N ASP A 258 2.50 7.24 -13.34
CA ASP A 258 1.45 6.50 -12.64
C ASP A 258 1.85 5.02 -12.47
N PRO A 259 1.45 4.38 -11.35
CA PRO A 259 1.64 2.95 -11.13
C PRO A 259 0.61 2.09 -11.90
N MET A 260 -0.22 2.71 -12.74
CA MET A 260 -1.25 2.05 -13.56
C MET A 260 -1.39 2.76 -14.90
N ASN A 261 -2.08 2.13 -15.85
CA ASN A 261 -2.44 2.80 -17.09
C ASN A 261 -3.64 3.74 -16.87
N LEU A 262 -3.69 4.81 -17.66
CA LEU A 262 -4.66 5.89 -17.54
C LEU A 262 -5.24 6.25 -18.91
N PHE A 263 -6.56 6.46 -18.97
CA PHE A 263 -7.17 7.29 -20.00
C PHE A 263 -7.48 8.67 -19.42
N MET A 264 -7.13 9.74 -20.12
CA MET A 264 -7.60 11.10 -19.83
C MET A 264 -8.42 11.62 -21.00
N ALA A 265 -9.72 11.74 -20.80
CA ALA A 265 -10.69 12.31 -21.73
C ALA A 265 -10.82 13.82 -21.49
N HIS A 266 -10.48 14.63 -22.49
CA HIS A 266 -10.34 16.07 -22.34
C HIS A 266 -11.54 16.81 -22.96
N ILE A 267 -12.32 17.51 -22.15
CA ILE A 267 -13.66 17.99 -22.54
C ILE A 267 -13.64 19.49 -22.88
N TYR A 268 -12.95 20.29 -22.08
CA TYR A 268 -12.94 21.75 -22.22
C TYR A 268 -11.51 22.32 -22.10
N GLY A 269 -11.20 23.33 -22.91
CA GLY A 269 -9.89 23.98 -22.99
C GLY A 269 -8.80 23.07 -23.55
N ARG A 270 -7.52 23.40 -23.36
CA ARG A 270 -6.38 22.59 -23.81
C ARG A 270 -5.42 22.26 -22.68
N LYS A 271 -4.82 21.07 -22.73
CA LYS A 271 -3.72 20.65 -21.84
C LYS A 271 -2.48 20.33 -22.66
N ARG A 272 -1.34 20.89 -22.28
CA ARG A 272 -0.04 20.47 -22.82
C ARG A 272 0.49 19.32 -21.96
N TRP A 273 0.83 18.23 -22.63
CA TRP A 273 1.43 17.04 -22.07
C TRP A 273 2.88 16.96 -22.50
N ARG A 274 3.77 16.75 -21.52
CA ARG A 274 5.16 16.36 -21.75
C ARG A 274 5.33 14.95 -21.22
N LEU A 275 5.79 14.02 -22.04
CA LEU A 275 5.96 12.62 -21.69
C LEU A 275 7.40 12.16 -21.90
N ILE A 276 7.87 11.25 -21.06
CA ILE A 276 9.19 10.64 -21.11
C ILE A 276 9.01 9.13 -20.95
N SER A 277 9.65 8.35 -21.83
CA SER A 277 9.58 6.89 -21.78
C SER A 277 10.12 6.35 -20.45
N PRO A 278 9.53 5.28 -19.88
CA PRO A 278 10.04 4.63 -18.67
C PRO A 278 11.50 4.14 -18.79
N SER A 279 12.00 3.96 -20.02
CA SER A 279 13.41 3.62 -20.28
C SER A 279 14.40 4.71 -19.84
N TYR A 280 13.94 5.96 -19.65
CA TYR A 280 14.74 7.05 -19.10
C TYR A 280 14.68 7.15 -17.57
N THR A 281 13.95 6.26 -16.86
CA THR A 281 13.80 6.33 -15.39
C THR A 281 15.12 6.56 -14.62
N PRO A 282 16.26 5.92 -14.96
CA PRO A 282 17.53 6.21 -14.26
C PRO A 282 18.05 7.65 -14.41
N LEU A 283 17.54 8.42 -15.38
CA LEU A 283 18.02 9.75 -15.75
C LEU A 283 17.06 10.88 -15.36
N VAL A 284 15.88 10.55 -14.82
CA VAL A 284 14.86 11.54 -14.43
C VAL A 284 14.87 11.88 -12.95
N TYR A 285 15.86 11.41 -12.18
CA TYR A 285 16.05 11.80 -10.76
C TYR A 285 14.78 11.62 -9.93
N ASN A 286 14.18 10.41 -10.01
CA ASN A 286 13.06 10.04 -9.17
C ASN A 286 13.48 10.14 -7.68
N ASN A 287 12.82 11.02 -6.93
CA ASN A 287 13.20 11.36 -5.56
C ASN A 287 12.20 10.83 -4.53
N VAL A 288 10.91 11.19 -4.67
CA VAL A 288 9.87 10.86 -3.70
C VAL A 288 8.72 10.16 -4.40
N GLY A 289 8.45 8.92 -4.00
CA GLY A 289 7.35 8.15 -4.60
C GLY A 289 7.47 8.19 -6.12
N VAL A 290 6.40 8.48 -6.83
CA VAL A 290 6.41 8.52 -8.30
C VAL A 290 6.93 9.83 -8.90
N PHE A 291 7.39 10.79 -8.08
CA PHE A 291 7.74 12.14 -8.49
C PHE A 291 9.23 12.34 -8.76
N SER A 292 9.51 13.25 -9.69
CA SER A 292 10.84 13.80 -9.99
C SER A 292 10.91 15.25 -9.55
N ASP A 293 12.06 15.66 -9.01
CA ASP A 293 12.33 17.06 -8.69
C ASP A 293 12.70 17.90 -9.93
N VAL A 294 12.83 17.28 -11.11
CA VAL A 294 13.17 17.98 -12.34
C VAL A 294 11.97 18.79 -12.82
N ASP A 295 12.09 20.12 -12.80
CA ASP A 295 11.13 21.02 -13.43
C ASP A 295 11.35 21.05 -14.95
N LEU A 296 10.40 20.55 -15.75
CA LEU A 296 10.52 20.61 -17.20
C LEU A 296 10.35 22.04 -17.75
N GLU A 297 9.70 22.95 -17.02
CA GLU A 297 9.57 24.35 -17.47
C GLU A 297 10.93 25.04 -17.47
N ASN A 298 11.79 24.71 -16.51
CA ASN A 298 13.14 25.25 -16.40
C ASN A 298 14.12 24.22 -15.80
N PRO A 299 14.59 23.23 -16.60
CA PRO A 299 15.46 22.17 -16.08
C PRO A 299 16.80 22.71 -15.58
N ASP A 300 17.11 22.47 -14.30
CA ASP A 300 18.43 22.75 -13.74
C ASP A 300 19.41 21.64 -14.14
N TYR A 301 20.13 21.87 -15.23
CA TYR A 301 21.10 20.91 -15.75
C TYR A 301 22.43 20.87 -14.99
N GLU A 302 22.69 21.80 -14.07
CA GLU A 302 23.84 21.73 -13.18
C GLU A 302 23.55 20.74 -12.05
N LYS A 303 22.33 20.81 -11.50
CA LYS A 303 21.82 19.88 -10.48
C LYS A 303 21.42 18.52 -11.05
N TYR A 304 20.82 18.49 -12.25
CA TYR A 304 20.31 17.28 -12.93
C TYR A 304 20.99 17.03 -14.29
N PRO A 305 22.31 16.85 -14.33
CA PRO A 305 23.11 16.79 -15.56
C PRO A 305 22.83 15.59 -16.46
N LEU A 306 22.41 14.44 -15.90
CA LEU A 306 21.99 13.28 -16.69
C LEU A 306 20.70 13.55 -17.47
N PHE A 307 19.90 14.51 -17.02
CA PHE A 307 18.63 14.86 -17.67
C PHE A 307 18.85 15.47 -19.06
N LYS A 308 20.07 15.96 -19.39
CA LYS A 308 20.44 16.40 -20.75
C LYS A 308 20.30 15.29 -21.79
N GLU A 309 20.39 14.03 -21.37
CA GLU A 309 20.25 12.87 -22.24
C GLU A 309 18.79 12.44 -22.42
N VAL A 310 17.85 13.04 -21.67
CA VAL A 310 16.43 12.66 -21.69
C VAL A 310 15.71 13.34 -22.85
N ARG A 311 15.02 12.54 -23.66
CA ARG A 311 14.13 13.05 -24.70
C ARG A 311 12.71 13.23 -24.17
N VAL A 312 12.26 14.48 -24.13
CA VAL A 312 10.88 14.84 -23.75
C VAL A 312 10.00 14.91 -25.01
N ILE A 313 8.87 14.21 -24.98
CA ILE A 313 7.84 14.23 -26.02
C ILE A 313 6.79 15.25 -25.61
N GLU A 314 6.50 16.23 -26.45
CA GLU A 314 5.49 17.26 -26.15
C GLU A 314 4.31 17.15 -27.12
N THR A 315 3.09 17.26 -26.59
CA THR A 315 1.85 17.31 -27.36
C THR A 315 0.82 18.19 -26.64
N VAL A 316 -0.12 18.76 -27.40
CA VAL A 316 -1.31 19.41 -26.84
C VAL A 316 -2.51 18.50 -27.06
N LEU A 317 -3.27 18.28 -25.99
CA LEU A 317 -4.52 17.55 -26.00
C LEU A 317 -5.66 18.57 -26.19
N GLU A 318 -6.40 18.40 -27.27
CA GLU A 318 -7.53 19.25 -27.68
C GLU A 318 -8.86 18.73 -27.11
N PRO A 319 -9.91 19.55 -27.01
CA PRO A 319 -11.25 19.09 -26.66
C PRO A 319 -11.73 17.94 -27.55
N GLY A 320 -12.21 16.85 -26.93
CA GLY A 320 -12.69 15.66 -27.60
C GLY A 320 -11.63 14.57 -27.81
N GLU A 321 -10.36 14.85 -27.50
CA GLU A 321 -9.30 13.86 -27.53
C GLU A 321 -9.19 13.11 -26.19
N VAL A 322 -8.86 11.82 -26.27
CA VAL A 322 -8.52 10.96 -25.13
C VAL A 322 -7.05 10.54 -25.24
N ILE A 323 -6.22 10.82 -24.25
CA ILE A 323 -4.85 10.28 -24.20
C ILE A 323 -4.80 9.02 -23.35
N PHE A 324 -4.21 7.96 -23.90
CA PHE A 324 -3.75 6.79 -23.18
C PHE A 324 -2.32 6.99 -22.71
N VAL A 325 -2.13 6.95 -21.39
CA VAL A 325 -0.82 6.99 -20.75
C VAL A 325 -0.57 5.61 -20.16
N PRO A 326 0.38 4.84 -20.72
CA PRO A 326 0.71 3.53 -20.19
C PRO A 326 1.41 3.65 -18.82
N VAL A 327 1.27 2.62 -17.99
CA VAL A 327 1.92 2.52 -16.68
C VAL A 327 3.42 2.82 -16.77
N GLY A 328 3.93 3.60 -15.81
CA GLY A 328 5.35 3.98 -15.71
C GLY A 328 5.79 5.09 -16.65
N TRP A 329 4.94 5.59 -17.55
CA TRP A 329 5.30 6.74 -18.38
C TRP A 329 5.35 8.01 -17.54
N TRP A 330 6.52 8.61 -17.54
CA TRP A 330 6.77 9.88 -16.89
C TRP A 330 6.06 10.99 -17.67
N HIS A 331 5.38 11.89 -16.97
CA HIS A 331 4.66 12.96 -17.58
C HIS A 331 4.50 14.20 -16.68
N GLN A 332 4.44 15.36 -17.31
CA GLN A 332 4.05 16.64 -16.71
C GLN A 332 2.89 17.21 -17.54
N VAL A 333 1.87 17.74 -16.86
CA VAL A 333 0.67 18.26 -17.50
C VAL A 333 0.48 19.72 -17.14
N LYS A 334 0.27 20.57 -18.14
CA LYS A 334 -0.01 22.01 -17.96
C LYS A 334 -1.34 22.41 -18.60
N GLY A 335 -2.24 23.02 -17.84
CA GLY A 335 -3.44 23.66 -18.38
C GLY A 335 -3.07 24.91 -19.18
N LEU A 336 -3.37 24.93 -20.49
CA LEU A 336 -3.14 26.10 -21.34
C LEU A 336 -4.31 27.09 -21.31
N ASP A 337 -5.51 26.57 -21.07
CA ASP A 337 -6.75 27.32 -20.88
C ASP A 337 -7.42 26.87 -19.57
N ILE A 338 -8.62 27.38 -19.26
CA ILE A 338 -9.48 26.72 -18.25
C ILE A 338 -9.75 25.30 -18.74
N THR A 339 -9.56 24.30 -17.88
CA THR A 339 -9.67 22.89 -18.29
C THR A 339 -10.74 22.14 -17.52
N ILE A 340 -11.57 21.36 -18.22
CA ILE A 340 -12.43 20.32 -17.64
C ILE A 340 -12.07 18.99 -18.31
N ALA A 341 -11.80 17.98 -17.51
CA ALA A 341 -11.41 16.66 -17.99
C ALA A 341 -11.87 15.54 -17.05
N LEU A 342 -11.87 14.32 -17.57
CA LEU A 342 -12.10 13.11 -16.79
C LEU A 342 -10.94 12.15 -17.02
N SER A 343 -10.50 11.48 -15.96
CA SER A 343 -9.58 10.37 -16.11
C SER A 343 -10.19 9.06 -15.67
N PHE A 344 -9.77 7.95 -16.28
CA PHE A 344 -10.33 6.62 -16.10
C PHE A 344 -9.22 5.60 -15.89
N THR A 345 -9.40 4.72 -14.89
CA THR A 345 -8.48 3.61 -14.58
C THR A 345 -9.16 2.24 -14.60
N ASN A 346 -10.47 2.20 -14.88
CA ASN A 346 -11.28 0.98 -15.08
C ASN A 346 -11.06 0.33 -16.45
N LEU A 347 -9.81 0.14 -16.87
CA LEU A 347 -9.52 -0.54 -18.13
C LEU A 347 -10.01 -2.00 -18.07
N VAL A 348 -10.56 -2.53 -19.16
CA VAL A 348 -11.01 -3.95 -19.25
C VAL A 348 -9.86 -4.95 -19.28
N PHE A 349 -8.62 -4.45 -19.40
CA PHE A 349 -7.38 -5.21 -19.35
C PHE A 349 -6.77 -5.16 -17.94
N PRO A 350 -5.91 -6.12 -17.56
CA PRO A 350 -5.23 -6.08 -16.26
C PRO A 350 -4.50 -4.74 -16.07
N ASN A 351 -4.85 -4.01 -15.01
CA ASN A 351 -4.35 -2.65 -14.75
C ASN A 351 -3.81 -2.48 -13.33
N GLU A 352 -3.53 -3.58 -12.65
CA GLU A 352 -2.95 -3.62 -11.31
C GLU A 352 -1.50 -4.11 -11.43
N TYR A 353 -0.55 -3.26 -11.06
CA TYR A 353 0.88 -3.53 -11.18
C TYR A 353 1.61 -3.23 -9.88
N ASN A 354 2.60 -4.07 -9.57
CA ASN A 354 3.44 -3.91 -8.39
C ASN A 354 4.60 -2.94 -8.69
N TYR A 355 4.36 -1.64 -8.56
CA TYR A 355 5.44 -0.65 -8.57
C TYR A 355 6.06 -0.53 -7.17
N LYS A 356 7.27 -1.07 -6.98
CA LYS A 356 8.01 -0.94 -5.71
C LYS A 356 8.84 0.33 -5.74
N ASN A 357 8.51 1.27 -4.86
CA ASN A 357 9.31 2.47 -4.67
C ASN A 357 10.20 2.30 -3.43
N PRO A 358 11.48 1.94 -3.59
CA PRO A 358 12.37 1.86 -2.43
C PRO A 358 12.53 3.26 -1.86
N ASN A 359 12.29 3.44 -0.57
CA ASN A 359 12.64 4.67 0.13
C ASN A 359 14.17 4.78 0.16
N ILE A 360 14.76 5.45 -0.83
CA ILE A 360 16.19 5.75 -0.86
C ILE A 360 16.40 6.95 0.08
N GLN A 361 16.55 6.69 1.38
CA GLN A 361 17.08 7.71 2.28
C GLN A 361 18.56 7.91 1.96
N SER A 362 18.89 8.97 1.23
CA SER A 362 20.28 9.43 1.13
C SER A 362 20.73 9.84 2.52
N SER A 363 21.62 9.05 3.13
CA SER A 363 22.31 9.42 4.37
C SER A 363 23.35 10.51 4.09
N GLN A 364 22.93 11.69 3.64
CA GLN A 364 23.75 12.89 3.53
C GLN A 364 22.90 14.13 3.79
N ASN A 365 22.80 14.48 5.07
CA ASN A 365 22.76 15.84 5.62
C ASN A 365 22.57 15.77 7.15
N SER A 366 23.47 15.07 7.83
CA SER A 366 23.69 15.25 9.26
C SER A 366 24.83 16.27 9.44
N ASN A 367 24.60 17.55 9.11
CA ASN A 367 25.27 18.72 9.70
C ASN A 367 24.87 20.06 9.03
N THR A 368 23.60 20.46 9.21
CA THR A 368 23.14 21.87 9.39
C THR A 368 21.65 21.79 9.71
N THR A 369 21.23 21.35 10.90
CA THR A 369 20.86 22.28 11.98
C THR A 369 20.98 21.57 13.34
N SER A 370 22.20 21.46 13.86
CA SER A 370 22.48 20.99 15.23
C SER A 370 22.16 22.02 16.31
N SER A 371 21.22 22.95 16.03
CA SER A 371 20.61 23.87 17.00
C SER A 371 19.08 23.77 17.09
N GLN A 372 18.43 22.81 16.40
CA GLN A 372 16.99 22.53 16.61
C GLN A 372 16.61 21.05 16.80
N GLN A 373 17.57 20.12 16.81
CA GLN A 373 17.33 18.69 17.09
C GLN A 373 17.87 18.19 18.45
N LYS A 374 17.96 19.09 19.45
CA LYS A 374 18.27 18.73 20.84
C LYS A 374 17.21 19.16 21.85
N ASN A 375 15.97 19.37 21.40
CA ASN A 375 14.78 19.61 22.23
C ASN A 375 13.61 18.67 21.90
N LEU A 376 13.91 17.39 21.67
CA LEU A 376 12.97 16.30 21.97
C LEU A 376 13.57 15.40 23.06
N SER A 377 14.14 16.01 24.09
CA SER A 377 14.10 15.39 25.42
C SER A 377 12.62 15.26 25.77
N LEU A 378 12.13 14.02 25.91
CA LEU A 378 10.98 13.61 26.71
C LEU A 378 10.02 14.79 27.00
N LYS A 379 9.35 15.29 25.95
CA LYS A 379 8.21 16.17 26.17
C LYS A 379 7.15 15.27 26.80
N THR A 380 6.65 15.71 27.93
CA THR A 380 5.63 15.06 28.75
C THR A 380 4.46 14.60 27.87
N LEU A 381 4.43 13.29 27.62
CA LEU A 381 3.53 12.52 26.75
C LEU A 381 2.06 12.42 27.23
N ASP A 382 1.64 13.32 28.12
CA ASP A 382 0.26 13.34 28.63
C ASP A 382 -0.70 14.10 27.70
N GLU A 383 -0.19 14.92 26.76
CA GLU A 383 -1.02 15.68 25.80
C GLU A 383 -1.23 14.97 24.43
N ASP A 384 -0.44 13.95 24.10
CA ASP A 384 -0.32 13.44 22.72
C ASP A 384 -1.40 12.42 22.28
N VAL A 385 -2.08 11.76 23.22
CA VAL A 385 -3.03 10.69 22.87
C VAL A 385 -4.31 11.21 22.21
N LYS A 386 -4.76 12.42 22.57
CA LYS A 386 -5.86 13.10 21.88
C LYS A 386 -5.51 13.57 20.47
N SER A 387 -4.22 13.62 20.13
CA SER A 387 -3.74 14.01 18.80
C SER A 387 -3.61 12.82 17.83
N ILE A 388 -3.45 11.60 18.35
CA ILE A 388 -3.32 10.36 17.57
C ILE A 388 -4.57 9.47 17.58
N SER A 389 -5.51 9.68 18.52
CA SER A 389 -6.79 8.97 18.56
C SER A 389 -7.88 9.79 17.87
N GLN A 390 -8.60 9.16 16.96
CA GLN A 390 -9.79 9.73 16.33
C GLN A 390 -10.85 8.63 16.20
N PRO A 391 -12.16 8.96 16.25
CA PRO A 391 -13.19 7.99 15.96
C PRO A 391 -12.98 7.39 14.57
N LEU A 392 -12.66 6.11 14.51
CA LEU A 392 -12.44 5.44 13.25
C LEU A 392 -13.78 5.22 12.54
N THR A 393 -13.76 5.33 11.21
CA THR A 393 -14.85 4.91 10.33
C THR A 393 -14.37 3.77 9.44
N ASN A 394 -15.28 3.02 8.80
CA ASN A 394 -14.88 1.99 7.84
C ASN A 394 -14.06 2.60 6.71
N GLU A 395 -14.42 3.81 6.25
CA GLU A 395 -13.69 4.57 5.24
C GLU A 395 -12.24 4.83 5.66
N ILE A 396 -12.00 5.44 6.84
CA ILE A 396 -10.64 5.70 7.33
C ILE A 396 -9.81 4.42 7.41
N VAL A 397 -10.42 3.33 7.90
CA VAL A 397 -9.73 2.04 8.06
C VAL A 397 -9.44 1.38 6.70
N GLU A 398 -10.27 1.58 5.70
CA GLU A 398 -10.11 1.02 4.35
C GLU A 398 -9.20 1.84 3.44
N THR A 399 -9.10 3.16 3.63
CA THR A 399 -8.41 4.07 2.70
C THR A 399 -7.08 4.63 3.21
N THR A 400 -6.74 4.46 4.49
CA THR A 400 -5.49 5.00 5.04
C THR A 400 -4.25 4.25 4.54
N ASP A 401 -3.11 4.96 4.46
CA ASP A 401 -1.78 4.39 4.23
C ASP A 401 -1.02 4.12 5.54
N ALA A 402 -1.57 4.51 6.69
CA ALA A 402 -0.93 4.30 7.99
C ALA A 402 -0.72 2.80 8.29
N ALA A 403 0.39 2.44 8.94
CA ALA A 403 0.66 1.06 9.33
C ALA A 403 -0.01 0.69 10.68
N TYR A 404 -0.44 1.69 11.45
CA TYR A 404 -1.27 1.51 12.63
C TYR A 404 -2.29 2.64 12.78
N LEU A 405 -3.38 2.37 13.51
CA LEU A 405 -4.43 3.33 13.85
C LEU A 405 -4.82 3.17 15.31
N VAL A 406 -5.19 4.27 15.98
CA VAL A 406 -5.76 4.27 17.33
C VAL A 406 -7.17 4.85 17.27
N ASP A 407 -8.16 4.08 17.73
CA ASP A 407 -9.57 4.49 17.76
C ASP A 407 -9.86 5.44 18.93
N GLU A 408 -11.10 5.94 19.00
CA GLU A 408 -11.57 6.75 20.12
C GLU A 408 -11.29 6.04 21.46
N ILE A 409 -10.79 6.81 22.43
CA ILE A 409 -10.32 6.29 23.71
C ILE A 409 -11.36 6.48 24.79
N HIS A 410 -11.73 5.36 25.38
CA HIS A 410 -12.60 5.21 26.52
C HIS A 410 -11.78 4.63 27.69
N PRO A 411 -11.34 5.46 28.65
CA PRO A 411 -10.53 5.01 29.77
C PRO A 411 -11.21 3.90 30.57
N ASN A 412 -10.43 2.96 31.12
CA ASN A 412 -10.90 1.77 31.87
C ASN A 412 -11.75 0.77 31.08
N GLU A 413 -11.93 0.95 29.77
CA GLU A 413 -12.60 -0.05 28.92
C GLU A 413 -11.57 -1.00 28.29
N VAL A 414 -12.05 -2.13 27.77
CA VAL A 414 -11.18 -3.15 27.18
C VAL A 414 -10.48 -2.56 25.95
N LEU A 415 -9.18 -2.82 25.82
CA LEU A 415 -8.38 -2.54 24.63
C LEU A 415 -8.17 -3.79 23.81
N ILE A 416 -8.50 -3.71 22.52
CA ILE A 416 -8.20 -4.73 21.53
C ILE A 416 -7.11 -4.21 20.60
N ILE A 417 -5.98 -4.91 20.55
CA ILE A 417 -4.91 -4.68 19.58
C ILE A 417 -5.04 -5.75 18.49
N SER A 418 -5.48 -5.36 17.30
CA SER A 418 -5.69 -6.29 16.19
C SER A 418 -4.55 -6.25 15.19
N PHE A 419 -4.00 -7.41 14.86
CA PHE A 419 -2.95 -7.57 13.87
C PHE A 419 -3.52 -8.13 12.57
N GLY A 420 -3.31 -7.40 11.47
CA GLY A 420 -3.71 -7.80 10.12
C GLY A 420 -3.01 -9.06 9.62
N PHE A 421 -3.68 -9.78 8.72
CA PHE A 421 -3.14 -10.94 8.03
C PHE A 421 -2.42 -10.55 6.73
N VAL A 422 -1.72 -11.52 6.13
CA VAL A 422 -0.95 -11.30 4.90
C VAL A 422 -1.86 -10.96 3.72
N SER A 423 -1.46 -9.99 2.91
CA SER A 423 -2.12 -9.70 1.64
C SER A 423 -1.08 -9.50 0.56
N TRP A 424 -1.17 -10.32 -0.49
CA TRP A 424 -0.22 -10.31 -1.62
C TRP A 424 -0.70 -9.43 -2.77
N ASP A 425 -2.02 -9.28 -2.89
CA ASP A 425 -2.68 -8.57 -4.00
C ASP A 425 -3.21 -7.18 -3.60
N SER A 426 -3.08 -6.81 -2.32
CA SER A 426 -3.43 -5.48 -1.80
C SER A 426 -2.56 -5.12 -0.60
N PRO A 427 -2.44 -3.84 -0.19
CA PRO A 427 -1.82 -3.52 1.09
C PRO A 427 -2.47 -4.34 2.21
N ALA A 428 -1.67 -4.86 3.14
CA ALA A 428 -2.17 -5.60 4.30
C ALA A 428 -3.34 -4.83 4.93
N ARG A 429 -4.46 -5.50 5.17
CA ARG A 429 -5.67 -4.83 5.66
C ARG A 429 -5.68 -4.82 7.19
N PHE A 430 -6.24 -3.76 7.76
CA PHE A 430 -6.61 -3.79 9.16
C PHE A 430 -7.75 -4.80 9.36
N ASP A 431 -7.49 -5.80 10.19
CA ASP A 431 -8.44 -6.88 10.43
C ASP A 431 -9.27 -6.62 11.70
N PHE A 432 -10.39 -7.34 11.84
CA PHE A 432 -11.29 -7.29 13.00
C PHE A 432 -11.94 -5.94 13.36
N TYR A 433 -11.62 -4.80 12.72
CA TYR A 433 -12.23 -3.50 13.04
C TYR A 433 -13.77 -3.52 12.97
N GLY A 434 -14.34 -3.89 11.82
CA GLY A 434 -15.80 -3.92 11.66
C GLY A 434 -16.49 -4.91 12.61
N ARG A 435 -15.79 -5.97 13.02
CA ARG A 435 -16.33 -7.05 13.88
C ARG A 435 -16.33 -6.61 15.34
N THR A 436 -15.22 -6.01 15.80
CA THR A 436 -15.12 -5.43 17.14
C THR A 436 -16.02 -4.20 17.30
N LYS A 437 -16.26 -3.43 16.23
CA LYS A 437 -17.28 -2.36 16.20
C LYS A 437 -18.69 -2.91 16.37
N LYS A 438 -19.05 -3.92 15.58
CA LYS A 438 -20.35 -4.61 15.72
C LYS A 438 -20.52 -5.22 17.12
N LEU A 439 -19.46 -5.83 17.65
CA LEU A 439 -19.48 -6.43 18.98
C LEU A 439 -19.72 -5.39 20.08
N ALA A 440 -19.03 -4.25 20.05
CA ALA A 440 -19.25 -3.15 21.00
C ALA A 440 -20.73 -2.73 21.07
N ASN A 441 -21.39 -2.64 19.90
CA ASN A 441 -22.83 -2.36 19.81
C ASN A 441 -23.69 -3.50 20.38
N LEU A 442 -23.37 -4.76 20.06
CA LEU A 442 -24.12 -5.94 20.53
C LEU A 442 -24.08 -6.08 22.06
N VAL A 443 -22.93 -5.75 22.67
CA VAL A 443 -22.75 -5.86 24.13
C VAL A 443 -23.07 -4.57 24.88
N ASN A 444 -23.40 -3.51 24.15
CA ASN A 444 -23.63 -2.17 24.65
C ASN A 444 -22.50 -1.67 25.57
N LYS A 445 -21.25 -1.88 25.14
CA LYS A 445 -20.04 -1.41 25.82
C LYS A 445 -19.02 -0.90 24.82
N PRO A 446 -18.38 0.25 25.08
CA PRO A 446 -17.28 0.74 24.26
C PRO A 446 -16.08 -0.22 24.31
N ILE A 447 -15.25 -0.17 23.27
CA ILE A 447 -14.02 -0.97 23.15
C ILE A 447 -12.96 -0.05 22.54
N ASN A 448 -11.82 0.08 23.22
CA ASN A 448 -10.63 0.75 22.68
C ASN A 448 -10.00 -0.14 21.61
N ARG A 449 -9.50 0.43 20.51
CA ARG A 449 -8.86 -0.34 19.43
C ARG A 449 -7.53 0.26 19.03
N ILE A 450 -6.52 -0.58 18.89
CA ILE A 450 -5.31 -0.29 18.12
C ILE A 450 -5.31 -1.29 16.95
N LEU A 451 -5.36 -0.78 15.73
CA LEU A 451 -5.28 -1.61 14.54
C LEU A 451 -3.83 -1.55 14.04
N VAL A 452 -3.20 -2.69 13.78
CA VAL A 452 -1.81 -2.80 13.32
C VAL A 452 -1.76 -3.69 12.09
N ARG A 453 -0.99 -3.31 11.08
CA ARG A 453 -0.73 -4.13 9.89
C ARG A 453 0.74 -4.10 9.54
N ASP A 454 1.26 -5.24 9.08
CA ASP A 454 2.59 -5.30 8.51
C ASP A 454 2.51 -5.03 7.00
N VAL A 455 2.81 -3.79 6.61
CA VAL A 455 2.82 -3.34 5.21
C VAL A 455 3.89 -4.03 4.35
N SER A 456 4.89 -4.65 4.98
CA SER A 456 5.99 -5.34 4.29
C SER A 456 5.80 -6.85 4.15
N ASN A 457 4.72 -7.41 4.73
CA ASN A 457 4.47 -8.86 4.82
C ASN A 457 5.67 -9.64 5.39
N SER A 458 6.40 -9.02 6.32
CA SER A 458 7.57 -9.56 7.03
C SER A 458 7.21 -10.29 8.34
N TRP A 459 5.96 -10.70 8.52
CA TRP A 459 5.47 -11.29 9.77
C TRP A 459 5.79 -10.43 11.00
N TYR A 460 5.72 -9.10 10.82
CA TYR A 460 5.98 -8.05 11.80
C TYR A 460 7.44 -7.92 12.27
N HIS A 461 8.38 -8.63 11.64
CA HIS A 461 9.78 -8.65 12.09
C HIS A 461 10.60 -7.44 11.62
N ASN A 462 10.20 -6.76 10.55
CA ASN A 462 10.87 -5.55 10.06
C ASN A 462 10.38 -4.24 10.71
N GLY A 463 9.70 -4.34 11.86
CA GLY A 463 9.07 -3.20 12.52
C GLY A 463 7.77 -2.76 11.84
N ILE A 464 7.19 -1.68 12.36
CA ILE A 464 5.93 -1.10 11.89
C ILE A 464 6.11 0.42 11.81
N PRO A 465 6.00 1.04 10.62
CA PRO A 465 6.11 2.49 10.47
C PRO A 465 5.24 3.25 11.47
N GLY A 466 5.88 4.13 12.25
CA GLY A 466 5.24 4.91 13.30
C GLY A 466 5.13 4.24 14.68
N LEU A 467 5.40 2.94 14.79
CA LEU A 467 5.54 2.24 16.08
C LEU A 467 6.98 1.81 16.38
N GLY A 468 7.81 1.53 15.37
CA GLY A 468 9.20 1.14 15.59
C GLY A 468 9.82 0.47 14.36
N SER A 469 11.15 0.40 14.34
CA SER A 469 11.93 -0.19 13.24
C SER A 469 12.20 -1.70 13.39
N ASN A 470 11.87 -2.26 14.54
CA ASN A 470 12.03 -3.68 14.86
C ASN A 470 10.95 -4.12 15.88
N VAL A 471 10.89 -5.42 16.19
CA VAL A 471 9.86 -5.98 17.09
C VAL A 471 9.89 -5.36 18.48
N ASP A 472 11.07 -5.14 19.06
CA ASP A 472 11.21 -4.60 20.41
C ASP A 472 10.75 -3.14 20.50
N GLU A 473 11.13 -2.31 19.54
CA GLU A 473 10.66 -0.92 19.46
C GLU A 473 9.13 -0.84 19.28
N VAL A 474 8.56 -1.70 18.43
CA VAL A 474 7.11 -1.77 18.26
C VAL A 474 6.43 -2.19 19.57
N ALA A 475 6.97 -3.20 20.27
CA ALA A 475 6.44 -3.65 21.55
C ALA A 475 6.51 -2.53 22.60
N GLU A 476 7.60 -1.76 22.65
CA GLU A 476 7.75 -0.65 23.58
C GLU A 476 6.77 0.49 23.27
N SER A 477 6.60 0.86 22.00
CA SER A 477 5.60 1.85 21.60
C SER A 477 4.17 1.40 21.91
N LEU A 478 3.84 0.12 21.70
CA LEU A 478 2.55 -0.44 22.10
C LEU A 478 2.35 -0.38 23.63
N LYS A 479 3.39 -0.66 24.44
CA LYS A 479 3.32 -0.50 25.90
C LYS A 479 3.06 0.95 26.31
N GLN A 480 3.67 1.91 25.61
CA GLN A 480 3.43 3.33 25.85
C GLN A 480 1.98 3.72 25.54
N LEU A 481 1.45 3.28 24.39
CA LEU A 481 0.05 3.50 24.02
C LEU A 481 -0.90 2.85 25.04
N ILE A 482 -0.63 1.62 25.49
CA ILE A 482 -1.40 0.93 26.53
C ILE A 482 -1.42 1.76 27.81
N LYS A 483 -0.26 2.24 28.27
CA LYS A 483 -0.14 3.06 29.47
C LYS A 483 -0.97 4.33 29.38
N GLN A 484 -1.01 4.96 28.21
CA GLN A 484 -1.78 6.17 27.99
C GLN A 484 -3.29 5.93 27.88
N ILE A 485 -3.71 4.86 27.20
CA ILE A 485 -5.13 4.47 27.09
C ILE A 485 -5.68 4.07 28.47
N SER A 486 -4.82 3.51 29.33
CA SER A 486 -5.16 2.99 30.65
C SER A 486 -6.40 2.07 30.62
N PRO A 487 -6.37 0.98 29.81
CA PRO A 487 -7.50 0.07 29.67
C PRO A 487 -7.68 -0.83 30.89
N SER A 488 -8.88 -1.39 31.08
CA SER A 488 -9.10 -2.39 32.15
C SER A 488 -8.51 -3.76 31.81
N LYS A 489 -8.40 -4.08 30.52
CA LYS A 489 -7.74 -5.27 29.99
C LYS A 489 -7.15 -5.00 28.61
N VAL A 490 -6.03 -5.64 28.30
CA VAL A 490 -5.40 -5.64 26.98
C VAL A 490 -5.58 -7.01 26.34
N ILE A 491 -6.18 -7.03 25.15
CA ILE A 491 -6.40 -8.25 24.38
C ILE A 491 -5.76 -8.10 23.01
N THR A 492 -4.91 -9.04 22.61
CA THR A 492 -4.40 -9.09 21.23
C THR A 492 -5.21 -10.09 20.39
N ILE A 493 -5.42 -9.78 19.12
CA ILE A 493 -6.21 -10.62 18.20
C ILE A 493 -5.63 -10.60 16.79
N GLY A 494 -5.71 -11.74 16.09
CA GLY A 494 -5.36 -11.80 14.67
C GLY A 494 -5.66 -13.16 14.04
N GLN A 495 -5.55 -13.24 12.72
CA GLN A 495 -5.69 -14.49 11.96
C GLN A 495 -4.45 -14.77 11.11
N SER A 496 -4.07 -16.04 10.94
CA SER A 496 -2.91 -16.48 10.16
C SER A 496 -1.63 -15.73 10.57
N MET A 497 -1.00 -14.96 9.69
CA MET A 497 0.12 -14.05 10.03
C MET A 497 -0.17 -13.11 11.20
N GLY A 498 -1.38 -12.54 11.25
CA GLY A 498 -1.80 -11.70 12.36
C GLY A 498 -1.99 -12.48 13.67
N ALA A 499 -2.36 -13.76 13.60
CA ALA A 499 -2.49 -14.61 14.79
C ALA A 499 -1.12 -14.91 15.41
N TYR A 500 -0.10 -15.13 14.58
CA TYR A 500 1.29 -15.22 15.02
C TYR A 500 1.73 -13.93 15.75
N ALA A 501 1.48 -12.77 15.13
CA ALA A 501 1.81 -11.48 15.72
C ALA A 501 1.04 -11.19 17.02
N ALA A 502 -0.23 -11.59 17.10
CA ALA A 502 -1.04 -11.44 18.30
C ALA A 502 -0.45 -12.22 19.49
N ILE A 503 0.08 -13.43 19.27
CA ILE A 503 0.78 -14.21 20.31
C ILE A 503 2.11 -13.53 20.67
N MET A 504 2.93 -13.20 19.67
CA MET A 504 4.25 -12.59 19.85
C MET A 504 4.16 -11.28 20.64
N PHE A 505 3.41 -10.30 20.14
CA PHE A 505 3.26 -9.02 20.83
C PHE A 505 2.44 -9.15 22.11
N GLY A 506 1.44 -10.03 22.17
CA GLY A 506 0.70 -10.28 23.41
C GLY A 506 1.61 -10.70 24.56
N GLN A 507 2.61 -11.54 24.26
CA GLN A 507 3.64 -11.94 25.20
C GLN A 507 4.60 -10.80 25.55
N LEU A 508 5.08 -10.04 24.55
CA LEU A 508 6.07 -8.97 24.73
C LEU A 508 5.52 -7.73 25.47
N ILE A 509 4.25 -7.39 25.24
CA ILE A 509 3.59 -6.22 25.83
C ILE A 509 2.90 -6.53 27.16
N GLY A 510 2.80 -7.80 27.55
CA GLY A 510 2.11 -8.23 28.76
C GLY A 510 0.59 -8.10 28.66
N ALA A 511 0.00 -8.55 27.56
CA ALA A 511 -1.45 -8.55 27.36
C ALA A 511 -2.16 -9.53 28.30
N ASP A 512 -3.38 -9.25 28.74
CA ASP A 512 -4.13 -10.18 29.59
C ASP A 512 -4.57 -11.44 28.83
N ARG A 513 -4.90 -11.29 27.54
CA ARG A 513 -5.43 -12.36 26.70
C ARG A 513 -4.99 -12.24 25.23
N VAL A 514 -4.77 -13.39 24.60
CA VAL A 514 -4.51 -13.52 23.16
C VAL A 514 -5.63 -14.36 22.53
N ILE A 515 -6.18 -13.89 21.41
CA ILE A 515 -7.15 -14.63 20.59
C ILE A 515 -6.53 -14.85 19.20
N ALA A 516 -6.08 -16.05 18.93
CA ALA A 516 -5.34 -16.41 17.72
C ALA A 516 -6.15 -17.36 16.83
N PHE A 517 -6.40 -16.97 15.58
CA PHE A 517 -7.11 -17.78 14.60
C PHE A 517 -6.12 -18.40 13.60
N GLY A 518 -5.91 -19.72 13.67
CA GLY A 518 -5.00 -20.47 12.79
C GLY A 518 -3.56 -19.93 12.76
N PRO A 519 -2.87 -19.76 13.91
CA PRO A 519 -1.50 -19.26 13.93
C PRO A 519 -0.51 -20.29 13.39
N LEU A 520 0.57 -19.80 12.77
CA LEU A 520 1.83 -20.53 12.79
C LEU A 520 2.44 -20.40 14.19
N SER A 521 3.15 -21.42 14.65
CA SER A 521 3.84 -21.41 15.95
C SER A 521 5.35 -21.21 15.85
N PHE A 522 5.90 -21.19 14.64
CA PHE A 522 7.29 -20.85 14.37
C PHE A 522 7.50 -20.33 12.94
N LEU A 523 8.66 -19.72 12.63
CA LEU A 523 9.01 -19.16 11.30
C LEU A 523 10.34 -19.67 10.72
N GLU A 524 11.01 -20.61 11.36
CA GLU A 524 12.25 -21.18 10.84
C GLU A 524 11.99 -22.10 9.63
N SER A 525 12.67 -21.83 8.51
CA SER A 525 12.48 -22.54 7.25
C SER A 525 12.89 -24.01 7.36
N GLU A 526 13.91 -24.33 8.16
CA GLU A 526 14.36 -25.70 8.40
C GLU A 526 13.29 -26.53 9.13
N LYS A 527 12.69 -25.97 10.20
CA LYS A 527 11.60 -26.61 10.94
C LYS A 527 10.37 -26.80 10.04
N ALA A 528 10.05 -25.82 9.20
CA ALA A 528 8.94 -25.91 8.26
C ALA A 528 9.14 -27.03 7.23
N ARG A 529 10.35 -27.14 6.63
CA ARG A 529 10.69 -28.25 5.72
C ARG A 529 10.59 -29.61 6.40
N ALA A 530 11.02 -29.71 7.66
CA ALA A 530 11.00 -30.98 8.42
C ALA A 530 9.59 -31.53 8.62
N ILE A 531 8.58 -30.67 8.76
CA ILE A 531 7.17 -31.06 8.91
C ILE A 531 6.39 -31.03 7.60
N GLY A 532 7.03 -30.64 6.50
CA GLY A 532 6.40 -30.51 5.19
C GLY A 532 5.49 -29.28 5.04
N ASP A 533 5.58 -28.27 5.92
CA ASP A 533 4.86 -27.01 5.74
C ASP A 533 5.56 -26.17 4.68
N LYS A 534 4.89 -26.01 3.54
CA LYS A 534 5.37 -25.23 2.39
C LYS A 534 4.61 -23.93 2.20
N ARG A 535 3.57 -23.66 3.01
CA ARG A 535 2.61 -22.55 2.79
C ARG A 535 3.32 -21.19 2.77
N TRP A 536 4.36 -21.03 3.59
CA TRP A 536 5.08 -19.76 3.77
C TRP A 536 6.59 -19.89 3.66
N LEU A 537 7.10 -20.97 3.08
CA LEU A 537 8.53 -21.31 3.10
C LEU A 537 9.40 -20.22 2.47
N SER A 538 8.98 -19.64 1.35
CA SER A 538 9.70 -18.55 0.68
C SER A 538 9.79 -17.27 1.54
N VAL A 539 8.76 -17.00 2.34
CA VAL A 539 8.73 -15.85 3.26
C VAL A 539 9.67 -16.10 4.43
N MET A 540 9.65 -17.31 4.99
CA MET A 540 10.56 -17.75 6.06
C MET A 540 12.02 -17.66 5.60
N GLU A 541 12.34 -18.16 4.41
CA GLU A 541 13.68 -18.05 3.81
C GLU A 541 14.09 -16.59 3.59
N GLY A 542 13.16 -15.71 3.18
CA GLY A 542 13.42 -14.28 3.02
C GLY A 542 13.70 -13.55 4.34
N LEU A 543 13.01 -13.92 5.42
CA LEU A 543 13.27 -13.41 6.78
C LEU A 543 14.63 -13.92 7.31
N GLU A 544 14.97 -15.17 7.03
CA GLU A 544 16.27 -15.75 7.39
C GLU A 544 17.44 -15.16 6.59
N ALA A 545 17.21 -14.66 5.37
CA ALA A 545 18.24 -14.01 4.58
C ALA A 545 18.62 -12.61 5.09
N ASN A 546 17.72 -11.94 5.80
CA ASN A 546 17.89 -10.60 6.35
C ASN A 546 17.70 -10.62 7.87
N LEU A 547 18.58 -11.33 8.57
CA LEU A 547 18.40 -11.67 9.98
C LEU A 547 18.28 -10.43 10.88
N PRO A 548 17.13 -10.21 11.55
CA PRO A 548 17.04 -9.20 12.59
C PRO A 548 17.90 -9.61 13.79
N GLU A 549 18.42 -8.61 14.50
CA GLU A 549 19.33 -8.78 15.65
C GLU A 549 18.66 -9.58 16.79
N VAL A 550 17.36 -9.35 17.01
CA VAL A 550 16.49 -10.11 17.92
C VAL A 550 15.44 -10.86 17.10
N ARG A 551 15.26 -12.16 17.37
CA ARG A 551 14.38 -13.05 16.61
C ARG A 551 13.36 -13.70 17.53
N TYR A 552 12.08 -13.52 17.21
CA TYR A 552 10.99 -14.15 17.93
C TYR A 552 10.35 -15.28 17.11
N PHE A 553 11.16 -15.94 16.26
CA PHE A 553 10.68 -16.90 15.28
C PHE A 553 9.91 -18.04 15.92
N ASP A 554 10.30 -18.53 17.09
CA ASP A 554 9.63 -19.61 17.81
C ASP A 554 8.76 -19.09 18.97
N LEU A 555 7.43 -19.14 18.79
CA LEU A 555 6.49 -18.60 19.79
C LEU A 555 6.41 -19.43 21.07
N LEU A 556 6.67 -20.75 21.00
CA LEU A 556 6.66 -21.58 22.19
C LEU A 556 7.86 -21.24 23.07
N GLU A 557 9.03 -21.06 22.45
CA GLU A 557 10.25 -20.66 23.14
C GLU A 557 10.09 -19.27 23.78
N LEU A 558 9.57 -18.29 23.03
CA LEU A 558 9.27 -16.95 23.53
C LEU A 558 8.36 -17.00 24.77
N CYS A 559 7.26 -17.74 24.71
CA CYS A 559 6.32 -17.85 25.81
C CYS A 559 6.90 -18.58 27.03
N GLN A 560 7.80 -19.54 26.85
CA GLN A 560 8.43 -20.30 27.93
C GLN A 560 9.53 -19.51 28.66
N GLN A 561 10.19 -18.57 27.98
CA GLN A 561 11.27 -17.76 28.54
C GLN A 561 10.78 -16.56 29.36
N SER A 562 9.49 -16.22 29.27
CA SER A 562 8.90 -15.07 29.94
C SER A 562 8.38 -15.39 31.33
N SER A 563 8.49 -14.43 32.25
CA SER A 563 7.90 -14.51 33.60
C SER A 563 6.41 -14.13 33.61
N TYR A 564 5.90 -13.55 32.52
CA TYR A 564 4.50 -13.18 32.36
C TYR A 564 3.83 -14.11 31.34
N SER A 565 2.57 -14.49 31.57
CA SER A 565 1.86 -15.44 30.69
C SER A 565 0.44 -14.98 30.41
N PRO A 566 0.13 -14.48 29.19
CA PRO A 566 -1.24 -14.11 28.80
C PRO A 566 -2.14 -15.35 28.75
N GLU A 567 -3.46 -15.23 28.92
CA GLU A 567 -4.37 -16.33 28.56
C GLU A 567 -4.42 -16.46 27.03
N ILE A 568 -4.01 -17.59 26.47
CA ILE A 568 -3.96 -17.80 25.01
C ILE A 568 -5.13 -18.68 24.58
N GLN A 569 -5.97 -18.19 23.67
CA GLN A 569 -7.03 -18.98 23.02
C GLN A 569 -6.69 -19.15 21.55
N ILE A 570 -6.48 -20.40 21.12
CA ILE A 570 -6.19 -20.75 19.73
C ILE A 570 -7.40 -21.44 19.10
N LEU A 571 -7.95 -20.83 18.07
CA LEU A 571 -9.05 -21.37 17.27
C LEU A 571 -8.50 -21.79 15.91
N TYR A 572 -8.73 -23.03 15.49
CA TYR A 572 -8.14 -23.57 14.25
C TYR A 572 -9.03 -24.63 13.59
N GLY A 573 -8.85 -24.82 12.28
CA GLY A 573 -9.57 -25.81 11.49
C GLY A 573 -8.88 -27.18 11.49
N GLN A 574 -9.65 -28.27 11.51
CA GLN A 574 -9.13 -29.64 11.43
C GLN A 574 -9.30 -30.30 10.05
N LYS A 575 -9.92 -29.61 9.08
CA LYS A 575 -9.97 -30.08 7.70
C LYS A 575 -8.58 -29.95 7.04
N PRO A 576 -8.03 -31.03 6.45
CA PRO A 576 -6.74 -30.97 5.77
C PRO A 576 -6.73 -29.95 4.63
N ASP A 577 -5.58 -29.33 4.39
CA ASP A 577 -5.41 -28.36 3.30
C ASP A 577 -5.52 -29.06 1.92
N PRO A 578 -6.26 -28.49 0.94
CA PRO A 578 -6.45 -29.10 -0.38
C PRO A 578 -5.13 -29.29 -1.16
N GLU A 579 -4.13 -28.46 -0.89
CA GLU A 579 -2.86 -28.38 -1.61
C GLU A 579 -1.80 -29.38 -1.12
N THR A 580 -2.05 -30.03 0.02
CA THR A 580 -1.21 -31.10 0.58
C THR A 580 -2.08 -32.30 0.94
N PRO A 581 -2.41 -33.17 -0.03
CA PRO A 581 -3.06 -34.44 0.26
C PRO A 581 -2.06 -35.37 0.96
N GLY A 582 -1.97 -35.25 2.29
CA GLY A 582 -1.08 -36.00 3.17
C GLY A 582 -1.52 -35.85 4.63
N GLU A 583 -1.29 -36.88 5.44
CA GLU A 583 -1.99 -37.25 6.69
C GLU A 583 -1.96 -36.25 7.87
N VAL A 584 -1.25 -35.11 7.78
CA VAL A 584 -1.05 -34.17 8.91
C VAL A 584 -1.76 -32.84 8.64
N ASN A 585 -2.70 -32.46 9.51
CA ASN A 585 -3.27 -31.12 9.51
C ASN A 585 -2.26 -30.12 10.09
N LEU A 586 -1.79 -29.18 9.27
CA LEU A 586 -0.74 -28.23 9.66
C LEU A 586 -1.21 -27.21 10.71
N ASP A 587 -2.47 -26.78 10.68
CA ASP A 587 -3.02 -25.86 11.69
C ASP A 587 -3.20 -26.56 13.05
N ASP A 588 -3.63 -27.83 13.03
CA ASP A 588 -3.67 -28.71 14.21
C ASP A 588 -2.27 -28.94 14.79
N PHE A 589 -1.27 -29.15 13.94
CA PHE A 589 0.12 -29.27 14.36
C PHE A 589 0.61 -28.00 15.08
N HIS A 590 0.43 -26.82 14.46
CA HIS A 590 0.88 -25.56 15.07
C HIS A 590 0.11 -25.25 16.36
N ALA A 591 -1.19 -25.50 16.41
CA ALA A 591 -2.01 -25.31 17.61
C ALA A 591 -1.60 -26.27 18.73
N THR A 592 -1.43 -27.56 18.43
CA THR A 592 -1.04 -28.59 19.39
C THR A 592 0.35 -28.33 19.98
N ARG A 593 1.27 -27.78 19.19
CA ARG A 593 2.58 -27.34 19.70
C ARG A 593 2.45 -26.33 20.84
N MET A 594 1.51 -25.41 20.74
CA MET A 594 1.25 -24.39 21.77
C MET A 594 0.52 -24.96 23.00
N ASN A 595 -0.07 -26.16 22.92
CA ASN A 595 -0.69 -26.86 24.07
C ASN A 595 0.33 -27.24 25.17
N ALA A 596 1.63 -27.13 24.89
CA ALA A 596 2.67 -27.26 25.90
C ALA A 596 2.65 -26.11 26.94
N LEU A 597 1.97 -25.00 26.64
CA LEU A 597 1.76 -23.88 27.55
C LEU A 597 0.50 -24.11 28.39
N SER A 598 0.63 -24.08 29.73
CA SER A 598 -0.50 -24.30 30.65
C SER A 598 -1.59 -23.23 30.57
N ASN A 599 -1.24 -22.05 30.05
CA ASN A 599 -2.11 -20.91 29.79
C ASN A 599 -2.71 -20.90 28.37
N CYS A 600 -2.52 -21.96 27.58
CA CYS A 600 -3.08 -22.08 26.23
C CYS A 600 -4.30 -23.01 26.19
N THR A 601 -5.42 -22.52 25.63
CA THR A 601 -6.63 -23.30 25.39
C THR A 601 -6.87 -23.44 23.89
N LEU A 602 -7.10 -24.68 23.45
CA LEU A 602 -7.33 -25.03 22.06
C LEU A 602 -8.83 -25.18 21.75
N HIS A 603 -9.27 -24.62 20.62
CA HIS A 603 -10.64 -24.68 20.13
C HIS A 603 -10.66 -25.21 18.68
N PRO A 604 -10.68 -26.54 18.48
CA PRO A 604 -10.72 -27.14 17.16
C PRO A 604 -12.09 -27.01 16.49
N TYR A 605 -12.09 -26.80 15.17
CA TYR A 605 -13.28 -26.79 14.30
C TYR A 605 -13.16 -27.84 13.20
N GLN A 606 -13.91 -28.93 13.34
CA GLN A 606 -13.83 -30.10 12.45
C GLN A 606 -14.19 -29.79 10.98
N ASP A 607 -15.14 -28.89 10.76
CA ASP A 607 -15.66 -28.57 9.43
C ASP A 607 -14.94 -27.40 8.74
N SER A 608 -13.86 -26.88 9.34
CA SER A 608 -13.06 -25.76 8.81
C SER A 608 -11.65 -26.20 8.44
N GLY A 609 -11.07 -25.62 7.38
CA GLY A 609 -9.62 -25.61 7.13
C GLY A 609 -8.96 -24.34 7.68
N HIS A 610 -7.82 -23.93 7.11
CA HIS A 610 -7.04 -22.76 7.54
C HIS A 610 -7.84 -21.45 7.69
N ALA A 611 -8.80 -21.20 6.79
CA ALA A 611 -9.63 -20.00 6.78
C ALA A 611 -10.74 -20.00 7.86
N ILE A 612 -10.40 -20.25 9.12
CA ILE A 612 -11.34 -20.40 10.24
C ILE A 612 -12.20 -19.15 10.48
N VAL A 613 -11.65 -17.95 10.34
CA VAL A 613 -12.43 -16.70 10.50
C VAL A 613 -13.53 -16.62 9.44
N LYS A 614 -13.21 -16.97 8.19
CA LYS A 614 -14.20 -17.04 7.11
C LYS A 614 -15.26 -18.09 7.41
N HIS A 615 -14.87 -19.28 7.85
CA HIS A 615 -15.80 -20.34 8.25
C HIS A 615 -16.76 -19.85 9.36
N LEU A 616 -16.25 -19.17 10.38
CA LEU A 616 -17.07 -18.63 11.47
C LEU A 616 -18.00 -17.51 11.01
N ILE A 617 -17.59 -16.70 10.03
CA ILE A 617 -18.45 -15.67 9.41
C ILE A 617 -19.57 -16.35 8.62
N ASP A 618 -19.22 -17.27 7.73
CA ASP A 618 -20.16 -17.96 6.84
C ASP A 618 -21.22 -18.75 7.66
N ASN A 619 -20.84 -19.28 8.83
CA ASN A 619 -21.73 -19.96 9.77
C ASN A 619 -22.37 -19.05 10.82
N LYS A 620 -22.21 -17.72 10.75
CA LYS A 620 -22.75 -16.72 11.70
C LYS A 620 -22.34 -16.97 13.17
N GLN A 621 -21.19 -17.58 13.40
CA GLN A 621 -20.66 -17.92 14.72
C GLN A 621 -19.65 -16.89 15.25
N ILE A 622 -19.03 -16.08 14.38
CA ILE A 622 -17.93 -15.18 14.76
C ILE A 622 -18.28 -14.23 15.91
N ASP A 623 -19.48 -13.64 15.91
CA ASP A 623 -19.89 -12.69 16.95
C ASP A 623 -20.02 -13.38 18.32
N HIS A 624 -20.53 -14.62 18.35
CA HIS A 624 -20.66 -15.41 19.58
C HIS A 624 -19.29 -15.81 20.13
N VAL A 625 -18.38 -16.21 19.24
CA VAL A 625 -17.00 -16.55 19.58
C VAL A 625 -16.28 -15.35 20.18
N LEU A 626 -16.34 -14.19 19.51
CA LEU A 626 -15.70 -12.97 19.99
C LEU A 626 -16.33 -12.47 21.30
N ALA A 627 -17.65 -12.50 21.47
CA ALA A 627 -18.30 -12.12 22.72
C ALA A 627 -17.86 -12.99 23.90
N LYS A 628 -17.76 -14.31 23.70
CA LYS A 628 -17.26 -15.24 24.70
C LYS A 628 -15.78 -15.01 24.99
N ALA A 629 -14.97 -14.87 23.96
CA ALA A 629 -13.51 -14.75 24.09
C ALA A 629 -13.06 -13.40 24.66
N ILE A 630 -13.78 -12.30 24.38
CA ILE A 630 -13.42 -10.95 24.85
C ILE A 630 -14.07 -10.65 26.21
N PHE A 631 -15.38 -10.92 26.35
CA PHE A 631 -16.16 -10.51 27.52
C PHE A 631 -16.59 -11.66 28.43
N GLY A 632 -16.39 -12.92 28.03
CA GLY A 632 -16.87 -14.08 28.80
C GLY A 632 -18.39 -14.24 28.78
N ILE A 633 -19.09 -13.58 27.85
CA ILE A 633 -20.56 -13.60 27.77
C ILE A 633 -21.03 -14.52 26.65
N LYS A 634 -22.22 -15.10 26.83
CA LYS A 634 -22.92 -15.83 25.78
C LYS A 634 -24.00 -14.91 25.18
N LEU A 635 -23.90 -14.60 23.90
CA LEU A 635 -24.97 -13.87 23.20
C LEU A 635 -26.19 -14.80 23.07
N GLU A 636 -27.38 -14.25 23.33
CA GLU A 636 -28.62 -14.96 23.03
C GLU A 636 -28.86 -14.96 21.52
N ILE A 637 -29.02 -16.14 20.94
CA ILE A 637 -29.35 -16.30 19.53
C ILE A 637 -30.75 -15.73 19.34
N SER A 638 -30.89 -14.61 18.60
CA SER A 638 -32.20 -14.15 18.17
C SER A 638 -32.85 -15.27 17.35
N ASN A 639 -34.02 -15.71 17.82
CA ASN A 639 -34.76 -16.93 17.43
C ASN A 639 -35.29 -16.96 15.97
N GLN A 640 -34.60 -16.39 14.99
CA GLN A 640 -35.13 -16.23 13.63
C GLN A 640 -34.64 -17.20 12.55
N GLN A 641 -33.79 -18.19 12.83
CA GLN A 641 -33.53 -19.27 11.86
C GLN A 641 -33.35 -20.62 12.57
N LYS A 642 -34.46 -21.31 12.85
CA LYS A 642 -34.45 -22.77 12.99
C LYS A 642 -34.23 -23.38 11.60
N THR A 643 -33.31 -24.33 11.49
CA THR A 643 -33.20 -25.26 10.36
C THR A 643 -34.51 -26.04 10.22
N ALA A 644 -35.35 -25.61 9.28
CA ALA A 644 -36.54 -26.35 8.87
C ALA A 644 -36.29 -26.95 7.48
N LEU A 645 -36.82 -28.15 7.23
CA LEU A 645 -36.86 -28.68 5.87
C LEU A 645 -37.68 -27.74 4.97
N LEU A 646 -37.47 -27.80 3.66
CA LEU A 646 -38.31 -27.09 2.70
C LEU A 646 -39.78 -27.52 2.86
N PRO A 647 -40.76 -26.70 2.43
CA PRO A 647 -42.16 -27.13 2.40
C PRO A 647 -42.32 -28.44 1.63
N GLU A 648 -43.25 -29.30 2.06
CA GLU A 648 -43.40 -30.68 1.54
C GLU A 648 -43.47 -30.75 0.00
N ALA A 649 -44.19 -29.83 -0.64
CA ALA A 649 -44.26 -29.76 -2.11
C ALA A 649 -42.89 -29.56 -2.78
N TRP A 650 -42.00 -28.79 -2.16
CA TRP A 650 -40.64 -28.56 -2.64
C TRP A 650 -39.71 -29.73 -2.31
N GLN A 651 -39.96 -30.47 -1.23
CA GLN A 651 -39.24 -31.72 -0.96
C GLN A 651 -39.57 -32.78 -2.03
N VAL A 652 -40.85 -32.91 -2.39
CA VAL A 652 -41.32 -33.82 -3.45
C VAL A 652 -40.74 -33.40 -4.80
N TRP A 653 -40.84 -32.11 -5.15
CA TRP A 653 -40.24 -31.59 -6.39
C TRP A 653 -38.74 -31.86 -6.47
N LEU A 654 -38.01 -31.65 -5.37
CA LEU A 654 -36.57 -31.87 -5.31
C LEU A 654 -36.23 -33.35 -5.48
N ALA A 655 -36.98 -34.25 -4.81
CA ALA A 655 -36.80 -35.70 -4.93
C ALA A 655 -37.09 -36.21 -6.35
N GLU A 656 -38.14 -35.71 -7.02
CA GLU A 656 -38.50 -36.09 -8.39
C GLU A 656 -37.48 -35.63 -9.43
N ASN A 657 -36.89 -34.45 -9.27
CA ASN A 657 -35.88 -33.96 -10.22
C ASN A 657 -34.53 -34.66 -10.03
N LEU A 658 -34.18 -34.97 -8.78
CA LEU A 658 -32.99 -35.77 -8.49
C LEU A 658 -33.13 -37.21 -9.03
N SER A 659 -34.30 -37.83 -8.94
CA SER A 659 -34.52 -39.18 -9.50
C SER A 659 -34.52 -39.21 -11.03
N LYS A 660 -34.80 -38.07 -11.69
CA LYS A 660 -34.64 -37.88 -13.14
C LYS A 660 -33.18 -37.60 -13.57
N GLY A 661 -32.24 -37.59 -12.64
CA GLY A 661 -30.80 -37.42 -12.91
C GLY A 661 -30.33 -35.98 -13.03
N VAL A 662 -31.14 -35.00 -12.62
CA VAL A 662 -30.71 -33.58 -12.62
C VAL A 662 -29.66 -33.37 -11.54
N LEU A 663 -28.59 -32.65 -11.87
CA LEU A 663 -27.47 -32.46 -10.95
C LEU A 663 -27.87 -31.54 -9.78
N PRO A 664 -27.50 -31.87 -8.52
CA PRO A 664 -27.92 -31.12 -7.34
C PRO A 664 -27.66 -29.61 -7.39
N HIS A 665 -26.53 -29.17 -7.97
CA HIS A 665 -26.20 -27.75 -8.06
C HIS A 665 -27.18 -26.96 -8.94
N GLN A 666 -27.73 -27.58 -10.00
CA GLN A 666 -28.70 -26.93 -10.90
C GLN A 666 -30.06 -26.74 -10.22
N LEU A 667 -30.42 -27.60 -9.26
CA LEU A 667 -31.66 -27.51 -8.50
C LEU A 667 -31.54 -26.51 -7.34
N VAL A 668 -30.34 -26.39 -6.77
CA VAL A 668 -30.02 -25.41 -5.71
C VAL A 668 -30.21 -23.98 -6.24
N ASP A 669 -29.75 -23.68 -7.46
CA ASP A 669 -29.95 -22.36 -8.08
C ASP A 669 -31.43 -21.98 -8.22
N ILE A 670 -32.28 -22.94 -8.61
CA ILE A 670 -33.72 -22.73 -8.74
C ILE A 670 -34.37 -22.49 -7.36
N LEU A 671 -33.95 -23.24 -6.34
CA LEU A 671 -34.46 -23.06 -4.98
C LEU A 671 -34.04 -21.71 -4.36
N HIS A 672 -32.85 -21.21 -4.70
CA HIS A 672 -32.42 -19.87 -4.33
C HIS A 672 -33.25 -18.78 -5.01
N GLN A 673 -33.57 -18.93 -6.30
CA GLN A 673 -34.46 -18.01 -7.01
C GLN A 673 -35.87 -17.95 -6.41
N HIS A 674 -36.32 -19.04 -5.77
CA HIS A 674 -37.57 -19.10 -5.03
C HIS A 674 -37.47 -18.66 -3.56
N GLY A 675 -36.32 -18.10 -3.15
CA GLY A 675 -36.15 -17.44 -1.85
C GLY A 675 -35.89 -18.39 -0.68
N PHE A 676 -35.54 -19.65 -0.94
CA PHE A 676 -35.19 -20.59 0.13
C PHE A 676 -33.78 -20.35 0.65
N ALA A 677 -33.63 -20.38 1.98
CA ALA A 677 -32.34 -20.27 2.64
C ALA A 677 -31.48 -21.52 2.37
N GLU A 678 -30.19 -21.31 2.10
CA GLU A 678 -29.25 -22.39 1.74
C GLU A 678 -29.20 -23.51 2.79
N ILE A 679 -29.29 -23.15 4.07
CA ILE A 679 -29.28 -24.10 5.17
C ILE A 679 -30.51 -25.04 5.17
N ASN A 680 -31.66 -24.55 4.70
CA ASN A 680 -32.88 -25.36 4.57
C ASN A 680 -32.80 -26.27 3.33
N ILE A 681 -32.16 -25.79 2.25
CA ILE A 681 -31.92 -26.56 1.02
C ILE A 681 -30.97 -27.72 1.32
N ILE A 682 -29.84 -27.45 1.97
CA ILE A 682 -28.85 -28.46 2.36
C ILE A 682 -29.46 -29.49 3.32
N ALA A 683 -30.20 -29.04 4.34
CA ALA A 683 -30.89 -29.94 5.27
C ALA A 683 -31.90 -30.85 4.55
N THR A 684 -32.60 -30.33 3.54
CA THR A 684 -33.58 -31.11 2.75
C THR A 684 -32.90 -32.10 1.80
N LEU A 685 -31.80 -31.71 1.16
CA LEU A 685 -31.00 -32.61 0.32
C LEU A 685 -30.40 -33.76 1.14
N ALA A 686 -29.91 -33.48 2.35
CA ALA A 686 -29.43 -34.50 3.27
C ALA A 686 -30.56 -35.43 3.73
N HIS A 687 -31.74 -34.87 4.02
CA HIS A 687 -32.92 -35.65 4.39
C HIS A 687 -33.36 -36.60 3.27
N ILE A 688 -33.47 -36.13 2.02
CA ILE A 688 -33.86 -36.96 0.87
C ILE A 688 -32.84 -38.08 0.61
N ARG A 689 -31.53 -37.78 0.67
CA ARG A 689 -30.46 -38.78 0.48
C ARG A 689 -30.44 -39.86 1.56
N SER A 690 -30.95 -39.55 2.75
CA SER A 690 -31.07 -40.51 3.84
C SER A 690 -32.29 -41.44 3.72
N GLN A 691 -33.22 -41.18 2.79
CA GLN A 691 -34.41 -42.01 2.62
C GLN A 691 -34.10 -43.28 1.80
N PRO A 692 -34.54 -44.47 2.24
CA PRO A 692 -34.29 -45.74 1.54
C PRO A 692 -34.81 -45.81 0.10
N SER A 693 -35.80 -44.98 -0.23
CA SER A 693 -36.41 -44.88 -1.56
C SER A 693 -35.51 -44.22 -2.61
N TYR A 694 -34.50 -43.46 -2.19
CA TYR A 694 -33.56 -42.73 -3.07
C TYR A 694 -32.35 -43.58 -3.52
N LEU A 695 -32.11 -44.72 -2.86
CA LEU A 695 -30.98 -45.62 -3.12
C LEU A 695 -31.33 -46.80 -4.06
N LYS A 696 -32.53 -46.81 -4.65
CA LYS A 696 -32.98 -47.75 -5.69
C LYS A 696 -33.11 -47.02 -7.01
#